data_AF-A0A4Q5X5H0-F1
#
_entry.id   AF-A0A4Q5X5H0-F1
#
_cell.length_a   1.000
_cell.length_b   1.000
_cell.length_c   1.000
_cell.angle_alpha   90.00
_cell.angle_beta   90.00
_cell.angle_gamma   90.00
#
_symmetry.space_group_name_H-M   'P 1'
#
loop_
_entity.id
_entity.type
_entity.pdbx_description
1 polymer ?
#
loop_
_entity_poly.entity_id
_entity_poly.type
_entity_poly.pdbx_seq_one_letter_code
_entity_poly.pdbx_strand_id
1 'polypeptide(L)'
;MVLGLDAVVVRTPFEDFVVKVRRSGSAINGEERRLADWAASQFRQGIELGDSGVATAARELLRRLEGGESAFSDGFGDAEGPAFGGASAGSLPELAFGGPVAHLENALFAGRLVVERTRISSLTEHHELEPPELPPLPPPPPEASTHTFEVRFVDEVGKAISGIDAEFTADGPQTRAANAAGIALLEGVVAASANVAVLDPDALAKVLDPRWEQFRPGKPPKESNTREVVFRGAELGPFDLKAEVPNTVVIKPPLGKLFVELWDHTGRVKHANRTYKITGPQAFEGTTDGNGRLLHEGVFPGDYQLSLGLDFFEEGDPDRTMDIVESALVTLEPNDGQPQVRLIAAVPRSVLAELKLFFNTNKAFLLPTALPSVRLLRRLYEENSPCKLLVVGHADTAAGPAYNDALSLERARATVAYLKDDVDEWYAFYGEGIAAPKRWGKVEDRLMISAMPNFAGKPRAEDPVHWYQRTRKLKVDGVAGQQTRQALIAEYMSLDGASLQDFVGEIDAIAHGCGENFPLEDDGKGLDAAPANGKRDPLDRRVELFFFDDEFGVTPPPPGSNSKPGSREYPLWRKRVVEKLVLRPEDNVGPKVQFVELLDAHFRTDSAVVLPEGEDPDQQGQHDAFSAAGFVATVLRVNEEQPGRGLLVAGHTDTAANDTHNDELSRLRAQVALSLVEGNRDTFKSLANQRHKPADINQILSWVSKAFRDLRFDCDPGKISDSVDSRVVRRFQEAFNVNKSSLGSAAADVAVDGVVGEETWGAFFDCYELELQRALGEDAAGLAALRAELRFADDTRKSLGFGEHFPIDELGVDNFRSQTNRRVEVLFFGPGEEPDLAQTEADVETSEVYLPGHYARESVPTRKTARVARVSFVPASFQNFRLGQAPFSIRTNAGVLVKGTTDAAGTVTAKLPADTSRFLLTVQDPAPLPEFQTLFEQQYQLGVLSPADTPHGAIQRLRMLGLWVGPELVVFSEGTTDALRYFQLLAGLPSTGSLDAATAAKLEQVAFEPIAGSS
;
A
#
# COMPACT_ATOMS: atom_id res chain seq x y z
N MET A 1 -49.87 -2.27 -25.60
CA MET A 1 -49.59 -3.48 -26.40
C MET A 1 -49.26 -4.61 -25.44
N VAL A 2 -49.96 -5.75 -25.47
CA VAL A 2 -49.64 -6.89 -24.59
C VAL A 2 -48.46 -7.63 -25.22
N LEU A 3 -47.27 -7.48 -24.63
CA LEU A 3 -46.06 -8.17 -25.10
C LEU A 3 -46.06 -9.62 -24.55
N GLY A 4 -45.63 -10.57 -25.39
CA GLY A 4 -45.57 -11.99 -25.01
C GLY A 4 -44.46 -12.29 -24.00
N LEU A 5 -44.56 -13.46 -23.34
CA LEU A 5 -43.66 -13.91 -22.27
C LEU A 5 -42.16 -13.94 -22.65
N ASP A 6 -41.84 -14.03 -23.94
CA ASP A 6 -40.45 -14.10 -24.43
C ASP A 6 -39.86 -12.72 -24.82
N ALA A 7 -40.54 -11.60 -24.53
CA ALA A 7 -40.09 -10.24 -24.86
C ALA A 7 -39.82 -9.38 -23.61
N VAL A 8 -38.75 -8.58 -23.65
CA VAL A 8 -38.38 -7.58 -22.64
C VAL A 8 -38.26 -6.22 -23.33
N VAL A 9 -38.89 -5.18 -22.75
CA VAL A 9 -38.67 -3.79 -23.17
C VAL A 9 -37.40 -3.31 -22.48
N VAL A 10 -36.41 -2.91 -23.27
CA VAL A 10 -35.20 -2.26 -22.80
C VAL A 10 -35.42 -0.77 -22.98
N ARG A 11 -35.47 -0.04 -21.87
CA ARG A 11 -35.47 1.42 -21.87
C ARG A 11 -34.04 1.89 -21.62
N THR A 12 -33.57 2.82 -22.43
CA THR A 12 -32.25 3.44 -22.25
C THR A 12 -32.40 4.96 -22.28
N PRO A 13 -31.40 5.73 -21.84
CA PRO A 13 -31.39 7.19 -21.97
C PRO A 13 -31.49 7.70 -23.42
N PHE A 14 -31.33 6.82 -24.42
CA PHE A 14 -31.23 7.19 -25.84
C PHE A 14 -32.39 6.67 -26.69
N GLU A 15 -32.90 5.45 -26.47
CA GLU A 15 -34.02 4.88 -27.23
C GLU A 15 -34.68 3.68 -26.49
N ASP A 16 -36.01 3.56 -26.55
CA ASP A 16 -36.75 2.37 -26.12
C ASP A 16 -36.75 1.31 -27.23
N PHE A 17 -36.35 0.07 -26.93
CA PHE A 17 -36.39 -1.05 -27.88
C PHE A 17 -36.86 -2.36 -27.23
N VAL A 18 -37.26 -3.33 -28.04
CA VAL A 18 -37.73 -4.64 -27.56
C VAL A 18 -36.71 -5.71 -27.89
N VAL A 19 -36.31 -6.50 -26.90
CA VAL A 19 -35.46 -7.68 -27.09
C VAL A 19 -36.29 -8.94 -26.86
N LYS A 20 -36.28 -9.83 -27.84
CA LYS A 20 -36.96 -11.13 -27.77
C LYS A 20 -35.94 -12.26 -27.58
N VAL A 21 -36.26 -13.19 -26.71
CA VAL A 21 -35.43 -14.38 -26.43
C VAL A 21 -35.85 -15.53 -27.35
N ARG A 22 -34.89 -16.09 -28.08
CA ARG A 22 -35.05 -17.32 -28.89
C ARG A 22 -34.44 -18.50 -28.14
N ARG A 23 -35.18 -19.62 -28.06
CA ARG A 23 -34.75 -20.85 -27.35
C ARG A 23 -33.54 -21.54 -28.00
N SER A 24 -33.28 -21.29 -29.28
CA SER A 24 -32.08 -21.73 -30.01
C SER A 24 -31.51 -20.58 -30.82
N GLY A 25 -30.18 -20.56 -30.97
CA GLY A 25 -29.48 -19.57 -31.79
C GLY A 25 -29.65 -19.84 -33.28
N SER A 26 -29.57 -18.79 -34.10
CA SER A 26 -29.68 -18.84 -35.56
C SER A 26 -28.70 -17.87 -36.19
N ALA A 27 -28.15 -18.20 -37.36
CA ALA A 27 -27.29 -17.29 -38.10
C ALA A 27 -28.04 -15.98 -38.42
N ILE A 28 -27.58 -14.87 -37.85
CA ILE A 28 -28.17 -13.55 -38.00
C ILE A 28 -27.81 -12.94 -39.37
N ASN A 29 -28.79 -12.29 -40.01
CA ASN A 29 -28.58 -11.61 -41.28
C ASN A 29 -27.88 -10.24 -41.10
N GLY A 30 -27.51 -9.58 -42.21
CA GLY A 30 -26.76 -8.31 -42.19
C GLY A 30 -27.53 -7.08 -41.66
N GLU A 31 -28.83 -7.20 -41.38
CA GLU A 31 -29.64 -6.20 -40.68
C GLU A 31 -29.75 -6.56 -39.19
N GLU A 32 -30.09 -7.82 -38.87
CA GLU A 32 -30.08 -8.35 -37.50
C GLU A 32 -28.72 -8.14 -36.81
N ARG A 33 -27.59 -8.29 -37.54
CA ARG A 33 -26.27 -8.03 -36.96
C ARG A 33 -26.03 -6.57 -36.60
N ARG A 34 -26.45 -5.62 -37.45
CA ARG A 34 -26.33 -4.18 -37.15
C ARG A 34 -27.19 -3.77 -35.96
N LEU A 35 -28.34 -4.42 -35.76
CA LEU A 35 -29.19 -4.22 -34.58
C LEU A 35 -28.58 -4.87 -33.32
N ALA A 36 -27.90 -6.01 -33.45
CA ALA A 36 -27.15 -6.65 -32.37
C ALA A 36 -25.94 -5.80 -31.92
N ASP A 37 -25.12 -5.31 -32.86
CA ASP A 37 -24.00 -4.40 -32.58
C ASP A 37 -24.47 -3.12 -31.86
N TRP A 38 -25.59 -2.55 -32.31
CA TRP A 38 -26.19 -1.37 -31.68
C TRP A 38 -26.71 -1.65 -30.26
N ALA A 39 -27.51 -2.71 -30.07
CA ALA A 39 -28.06 -3.04 -28.76
C ALA A 39 -26.97 -3.44 -27.75
N ALA A 40 -25.90 -4.11 -28.20
CA ALA A 40 -24.70 -4.35 -27.39
C ALA A 40 -24.11 -3.05 -26.85
N SER A 41 -23.93 -2.04 -27.72
CA SER A 41 -23.47 -0.71 -27.30
C SER A 41 -24.42 -0.03 -26.31
N GLN A 42 -25.74 -0.23 -26.44
CA GLN A 42 -26.73 0.32 -25.53
C GLN A 42 -26.69 -0.33 -24.14
N PHE A 43 -26.56 -1.67 -24.06
CA PHE A 43 -26.39 -2.38 -22.79
C PHE A 43 -25.09 -2.01 -22.09
N ARG A 44 -23.99 -1.90 -22.84
CA ARG A 44 -22.67 -1.53 -22.30
C ARG A 44 -22.70 -0.13 -21.69
N GLN A 45 -23.13 0.87 -22.45
CA GLN A 45 -23.24 2.26 -21.97
C GLN A 45 -24.23 2.39 -20.79
N GLY A 46 -25.39 1.73 -20.86
CA GLY A 46 -26.36 1.78 -19.76
C GLY A 46 -25.85 1.16 -18.46
N ILE A 47 -25.07 0.07 -18.54
CA ILE A 47 -24.47 -0.56 -17.35
C ILE A 47 -23.27 0.25 -16.83
N GLU A 48 -22.42 0.80 -17.70
CA GLU A 48 -21.32 1.70 -17.34
C GLU A 48 -21.83 3.00 -16.68
N LEU A 49 -22.99 3.52 -17.11
CA LEU A 49 -23.65 4.69 -16.53
C LEU A 49 -24.54 4.38 -15.31
N GLY A 50 -24.61 3.11 -14.88
CA GLY A 50 -25.40 2.70 -13.70
C GLY A 50 -26.92 2.79 -13.86
N ASP A 51 -27.44 2.76 -15.10
CA ASP A 51 -28.87 2.87 -15.37
C ASP A 51 -29.64 1.66 -14.81
N SER A 52 -30.52 1.92 -13.84
CA SER A 52 -31.28 0.88 -13.13
C SER A 52 -32.33 0.20 -14.01
N GLY A 53 -32.83 0.88 -15.05
CA GLY A 53 -33.73 0.32 -16.05
C GLY A 53 -33.00 -0.68 -16.97
N VAL A 54 -31.84 -0.29 -17.50
CA VAL A 54 -30.99 -1.16 -18.31
C VAL A 54 -30.48 -2.35 -17.50
N ALA A 55 -30.02 -2.13 -16.26
CA ALA A 55 -29.56 -3.20 -15.38
C ALA A 55 -30.68 -4.18 -14.98
N THR A 56 -31.93 -3.72 -14.91
CA THR A 56 -33.11 -4.58 -14.63
C THR A 56 -33.52 -5.37 -15.87
N ALA A 57 -33.55 -4.73 -17.05
CA ALA A 57 -33.82 -5.40 -18.32
C ALA A 57 -32.74 -6.45 -18.66
N ALA A 58 -31.47 -6.15 -18.39
CA ALA A 58 -30.33 -7.05 -18.55
C ALA A 58 -30.47 -8.33 -17.69
N ARG A 59 -30.77 -8.18 -16.39
CA ARG A 59 -31.00 -9.30 -15.47
C ARG A 59 -32.19 -10.17 -15.91
N GLU A 60 -33.28 -9.54 -16.35
CA GLU A 60 -34.46 -10.28 -16.81
C GLU A 60 -34.22 -11.03 -18.13
N LEU A 61 -33.40 -10.49 -19.04
CA LEU A 61 -32.99 -11.18 -20.26
C LEU A 61 -32.08 -12.38 -19.99
N LEU A 62 -31.10 -12.25 -19.08
CA LEU A 62 -30.23 -13.36 -18.66
C LEU A 62 -31.04 -14.49 -18.00
N ARG A 63 -31.92 -14.15 -17.05
CA ARG A 63 -32.82 -15.10 -16.38
C ARG A 63 -33.71 -15.89 -17.37
N ARG A 64 -34.13 -15.25 -18.47
CA ARG A 64 -34.90 -15.90 -19.55
C ARG A 64 -34.04 -16.72 -20.52
N LEU A 65 -32.77 -16.35 -20.74
CA LEU A 65 -31.81 -17.13 -21.55
C LEU A 65 -31.38 -18.44 -20.88
N GLU A 66 -31.39 -18.48 -19.55
CA GLU A 66 -30.94 -19.62 -18.72
C GLU A 66 -32.05 -20.63 -18.38
N GLY A 67 -33.31 -20.35 -18.76
CA GLY A 67 -34.39 -21.34 -18.70
C GLY A 67 -35.25 -21.34 -17.43
N GLY A 68 -35.15 -20.31 -16.58
CA GLY A 68 -36.18 -19.99 -15.59
C GLY A 68 -36.13 -20.72 -14.23
N GLU A 69 -35.33 -21.78 -14.07
CA GLU A 69 -35.12 -22.46 -12.78
C GLU A 69 -33.64 -22.80 -12.54
N SER A 70 -32.95 -22.00 -11.72
CA SER A 70 -31.66 -22.37 -11.11
C SER A 70 -31.27 -21.44 -9.94
N ALA A 71 -31.19 -22.02 -8.75
CA ALA A 71 -30.15 -21.77 -7.73
C ALA A 71 -29.67 -20.34 -7.42
N PHE A 72 -30.57 -19.40 -7.08
CA PHE A 72 -30.21 -18.16 -6.36
C PHE A 72 -31.31 -17.73 -5.35
N SER A 73 -31.87 -18.69 -4.61
CA SER A 73 -32.84 -18.44 -3.54
C SER A 73 -32.44 -19.11 -2.23
N ASP A 74 -31.58 -18.43 -1.48
CA ASP A 74 -31.61 -18.37 -0.01
C ASP A 74 -30.57 -17.32 0.44
N GLY A 75 -30.99 -16.29 1.19
CA GLY A 75 -30.06 -15.38 1.87
C GLY A 75 -30.24 -13.86 1.72
N PHE A 76 -31.30 -13.34 1.08
CA PHE A 76 -31.63 -11.90 1.17
C PHE A 76 -33.13 -11.68 1.36
N GLY A 77 -33.51 -11.44 2.62
CA GLY A 77 -34.79 -10.83 2.99
C GLY A 77 -34.56 -9.41 3.49
N ASP A 78 -35.39 -8.49 3.02
CA ASP A 78 -35.70 -7.17 3.60
C ASP A 78 -34.57 -6.42 4.34
N ALA A 79 -33.58 -5.92 3.58
CA ALA A 79 -32.76 -4.78 4.00
C ALA A 79 -32.17 -4.01 2.81
N GLU A 80 -31.83 -2.76 3.07
CA GLU A 80 -31.19 -1.73 2.24
C GLU A 80 -30.31 -2.21 1.07
N GLY A 81 -30.55 -1.66 -0.13
CA GLY A 81 -29.72 -1.91 -1.31
C GLY A 81 -28.42 -1.08 -1.28
N PRO A 82 -27.22 -1.70 -1.35
CA PRO A 82 -25.96 -0.97 -1.34
C PRO A 82 -25.69 -0.27 -2.68
N ALA A 83 -25.02 0.88 -2.61
CA ALA A 83 -24.54 1.60 -3.77
C ALA A 83 -23.38 0.86 -4.46
N PHE A 84 -23.29 0.98 -5.79
CA PHE A 84 -22.09 0.61 -6.54
C PHE A 84 -20.98 1.62 -6.21
N GLY A 85 -20.04 1.23 -5.33
CA GLY A 85 -18.96 2.13 -4.90
C GLY A 85 -17.94 1.50 -3.96
N GLY A 86 -17.06 0.65 -4.51
CA GLY A 86 -15.72 0.36 -3.98
C GLY A 86 -15.56 -0.36 -2.63
N ALA A 87 -15.03 -1.60 -2.66
CA ALA A 87 -14.02 -2.06 -1.70
C ALA A 87 -13.32 -3.37 -2.15
N SER A 88 -12.00 -3.41 -1.94
CA SER A 88 -11.14 -4.58 -1.65
C SER A 88 -11.35 -5.94 -2.33
N ALA A 89 -10.29 -6.40 -3.01
CA ALA A 89 -10.11 -7.79 -3.40
C ALA A 89 -10.08 -8.75 -2.18
N GLY A 90 -10.84 -9.85 -2.24
CA GLY A 90 -10.93 -10.82 -1.14
C GLY A 90 -11.94 -11.95 -1.34
N SER A 91 -11.62 -12.91 -2.22
CA SER A 91 -12.24 -14.24 -2.33
C SER A 91 -13.77 -14.35 -2.53
N LEU A 92 -14.19 -14.52 -3.79
CA LEU A 92 -15.11 -15.57 -4.28
C LEU A 92 -14.78 -15.79 -5.78
N PRO A 93 -15.02 -16.97 -6.39
CA PRO A 93 -14.34 -17.34 -7.63
C PRO A 93 -14.95 -16.70 -8.88
N GLU A 94 -14.28 -15.68 -9.44
CA GLU A 94 -14.45 -15.32 -10.84
C GLU A 94 -13.90 -16.45 -11.72
N LEU A 95 -14.79 -17.24 -12.32
CA LEU A 95 -14.43 -18.23 -13.33
C LEU A 95 -15.27 -18.05 -14.59
N ALA A 96 -14.57 -17.57 -15.63
CA ALA A 96 -14.91 -17.65 -17.05
C ALA A 96 -16.13 -16.82 -17.57
N PHE A 97 -15.88 -16.11 -18.68
CA PHE A 97 -16.87 -15.43 -19.55
C PHE A 97 -17.43 -14.06 -19.09
N GLY A 98 -16.54 -13.09 -18.85
CA GLY A 98 -16.74 -11.68 -19.26
C GLY A 98 -17.89 -10.85 -18.66
N GLY A 99 -18.54 -11.34 -17.61
CA GLY A 99 -19.61 -10.61 -16.91
C GLY A 99 -20.95 -10.50 -17.68
N PRO A 100 -21.95 -9.79 -17.12
CA PRO A 100 -23.31 -9.73 -17.68
C PRO A 100 -23.39 -9.12 -19.07
N VAL A 101 -22.56 -8.11 -19.36
CA VAL A 101 -22.49 -7.44 -20.67
C VAL A 101 -22.03 -8.43 -21.74
N ALA A 102 -20.89 -9.10 -21.55
CA ALA A 102 -20.38 -10.06 -22.53
C ALA A 102 -21.34 -11.25 -22.77
N HIS A 103 -22.08 -11.68 -21.74
CA HIS A 103 -23.12 -12.70 -21.91
C HIS A 103 -24.27 -12.25 -22.80
N LEU A 104 -24.76 -11.02 -22.63
CA LEU A 104 -25.80 -10.44 -23.50
C LEU A 104 -25.28 -10.21 -24.93
N GLU A 105 -24.05 -9.70 -25.08
CA GLU A 105 -23.41 -9.52 -26.40
C GLU A 105 -23.25 -10.85 -27.14
N ASN A 106 -22.72 -11.89 -26.47
CA ASN A 106 -22.62 -13.23 -27.03
C ASN A 106 -23.99 -13.81 -27.43
N ALA A 107 -25.03 -13.58 -26.62
CA ALA A 107 -26.38 -14.05 -26.93
C ALA A 107 -27.03 -13.29 -28.11
N LEU A 108 -26.76 -11.99 -28.26
CA LEU A 108 -27.14 -11.19 -29.42
C LEU A 108 -26.45 -11.68 -30.70
N PHE A 109 -25.13 -11.86 -30.68
CA PHE A 109 -24.37 -12.31 -31.85
C PHE A 109 -24.59 -13.78 -32.23
N ALA A 110 -25.01 -14.62 -31.27
CA ALA A 110 -25.48 -15.98 -31.53
C ALA A 110 -26.94 -16.06 -32.02
N GLY A 111 -27.64 -14.93 -32.16
CA GLY A 111 -29.05 -14.87 -32.56
C GLY A 111 -30.02 -15.47 -31.53
N ARG A 112 -29.60 -15.63 -30.27
CA ARG A 112 -30.44 -16.06 -29.13
C ARG A 112 -31.22 -14.88 -28.53
N LEU A 113 -30.70 -13.66 -28.65
CA LEU A 113 -31.44 -12.43 -28.43
C LEU A 113 -31.64 -11.73 -29.78
N VAL A 114 -32.86 -11.27 -30.04
CA VAL A 114 -33.20 -10.54 -31.27
C VAL A 114 -33.85 -9.20 -30.93
N VAL A 115 -33.30 -8.16 -31.54
CA VAL A 115 -33.63 -6.76 -31.28
C VAL A 115 -34.67 -6.31 -32.30
N GLU A 116 -35.83 -5.86 -31.81
CA GLU A 116 -36.85 -5.18 -32.59
C GLU A 116 -36.89 -3.71 -32.19
N ARG A 117 -36.37 -2.84 -33.07
CA ARG A 117 -36.54 -1.39 -32.96
C ARG A 117 -38.02 -1.05 -33.23
N THR A 118 -38.75 -0.73 -32.18
CA THR A 118 -40.13 -0.28 -32.31
C THR A 118 -40.13 1.22 -32.58
N ARG A 119 -40.22 1.63 -33.85
CA ARG A 119 -40.58 3.02 -34.16
C ARG A 119 -41.99 3.27 -33.65
N ILE A 120 -42.11 4.04 -32.57
CA ILE A 120 -43.39 4.63 -32.18
C ILE A 120 -43.64 5.80 -33.13
N SER A 121 -44.61 5.66 -34.03
CA SER A 121 -45.01 6.72 -34.94
C SER A 121 -45.57 7.92 -34.16
N SER A 122 -45.06 9.11 -34.45
CA SER A 122 -45.67 10.38 -34.04
C SER A 122 -47.08 10.49 -34.61
N LEU A 123 -48.03 10.92 -33.78
CA LEU A 123 -49.43 11.03 -34.15
C LEU A 123 -49.76 12.41 -34.75
N THR A 124 -49.07 12.79 -35.85
CA THR A 124 -49.60 13.75 -36.85
C THR A 124 -48.80 13.76 -38.17
N GLU A 125 -49.50 14.20 -39.23
CA GLU A 125 -49.03 14.56 -40.59
C GLU A 125 -48.70 13.38 -41.56
N HIS A 126 -48.99 13.44 -42.88
CA HIS A 126 -49.15 14.59 -43.79
C HIS A 126 -50.11 14.40 -44.99
N HIS A 127 -50.49 15.56 -45.58
CA HIS A 127 -50.57 15.92 -47.01
C HIS A 127 -51.91 15.90 -47.80
N GLU A 128 -52.03 16.93 -48.66
CA GLU A 128 -53.23 17.44 -49.36
C GLU A 128 -53.29 17.13 -50.87
N LEU A 129 -54.38 17.62 -51.52
CA LEU A 129 -54.65 17.88 -52.96
C LEU A 129 -55.31 16.75 -53.79
N GLU A 130 -56.27 16.98 -54.73
CA GLU A 130 -57.40 17.95 -54.86
C GLU A 130 -58.40 17.50 -56.00
N PRO A 131 -59.59 18.13 -56.23
CA PRO A 131 -60.83 17.62 -56.90
C PRO A 131 -60.80 17.64 -58.48
N PRO A 132 -61.86 17.30 -59.29
CA PRO A 132 -63.34 17.29 -59.09
C PRO A 132 -64.11 16.04 -59.69
N GLU A 133 -65.44 15.95 -59.89
CA GLU A 133 -66.58 16.90 -59.86
C GLU A 133 -67.93 16.32 -59.30
N LEU A 134 -69.04 16.28 -60.07
CA LEU A 134 -70.45 16.20 -59.60
C LEU A 134 -71.37 15.32 -60.52
N PRO A 135 -72.71 15.18 -60.28
CA PRO A 135 -73.46 14.65 -59.11
C PRO A 135 -74.59 13.63 -59.53
N PRO A 136 -75.51 13.09 -58.67
CA PRO A 136 -76.78 13.80 -58.33
C PRO A 136 -77.58 13.43 -57.01
N LEU A 137 -78.23 14.46 -56.43
CA LEU A 137 -79.57 14.52 -55.76
C LEU A 137 -79.92 13.75 -54.43
N PRO A 138 -80.91 14.25 -53.61
CA PRO A 138 -80.85 14.16 -52.13
C PRO A 138 -82.10 13.61 -51.37
N PRO A 139 -82.00 13.38 -50.04
CA PRO A 139 -83.11 13.28 -49.08
C PRO A 139 -83.15 14.48 -48.06
N PRO A 140 -84.18 14.62 -47.21
CA PRO A 140 -84.63 15.92 -46.66
C PRO A 140 -83.99 16.36 -45.32
N PRO A 141 -84.10 17.65 -44.93
CA PRO A 141 -83.47 18.21 -43.73
C PRO A 141 -84.29 18.01 -42.43
N PRO A 142 -83.64 17.73 -41.28
CA PRO A 142 -84.22 17.88 -39.95
C PRO A 142 -83.95 19.28 -39.34
N GLU A 143 -84.75 19.64 -38.34
CA GLU A 143 -84.80 20.98 -37.73
C GLU A 143 -83.67 21.21 -36.69
N ALA A 144 -83.27 22.48 -36.51
CA ALA A 144 -82.19 22.86 -35.61
C ALA A 144 -82.66 23.07 -34.16
N SER A 145 -82.14 22.27 -33.23
CA SER A 145 -82.15 22.56 -31.79
C SER A 145 -80.94 23.41 -31.42
N THR A 146 -81.13 24.48 -30.65
CA THR A 146 -80.02 25.24 -30.06
C THR A 146 -79.60 24.64 -28.72
N HIS A 147 -78.29 24.64 -28.44
CA HIS A 147 -77.67 24.13 -27.23
C HIS A 147 -77.19 25.25 -26.29
N THR A 148 -76.97 24.86 -25.03
CA THR A 148 -76.43 25.73 -23.96
C THR A 148 -75.18 25.09 -23.35
N PHE A 149 -74.18 25.92 -23.08
CA PHE A 149 -72.89 25.52 -22.49
C PHE A 149 -72.63 26.32 -21.20
N GLU A 150 -72.56 25.62 -20.06
CA GLU A 150 -72.13 26.18 -18.77
C GLU A 150 -70.70 25.73 -18.48
N VAL A 151 -69.83 26.66 -18.05
CA VAL A 151 -68.52 26.34 -17.46
C VAL A 151 -68.33 27.05 -16.13
N ARG A 152 -67.83 26.33 -15.13
CA ARG A 152 -67.47 26.86 -13.81
C ARG A 152 -65.96 26.82 -13.58
N PHE A 153 -65.37 27.96 -13.25
CA PHE A 153 -63.96 28.07 -12.88
C PHE A 153 -63.81 28.04 -11.35
N VAL A 154 -63.03 27.08 -10.86
CA VAL A 154 -62.72 26.91 -9.43
C VAL A 154 -61.22 26.70 -9.22
N ASP A 155 -60.74 27.05 -8.03
CA ASP A 155 -59.35 26.81 -7.63
C ASP A 155 -59.11 25.38 -7.11
N GLU A 156 -57.89 25.09 -6.64
CA GLU A 156 -57.44 23.75 -6.23
C GLU A 156 -58.17 23.17 -5.01
N VAL A 157 -58.90 24.00 -4.25
CA VAL A 157 -59.78 23.57 -3.15
C VAL A 157 -61.27 23.65 -3.50
N GLY A 158 -61.62 23.99 -4.75
CA GLY A 158 -63.00 24.09 -5.22
C GLY A 158 -63.68 25.43 -4.94
N LYS A 159 -62.94 26.48 -4.56
CA LYS A 159 -63.49 27.83 -4.34
C LYS A 159 -63.56 28.58 -5.67
N ALA A 160 -64.70 29.18 -5.96
CA ALA A 160 -64.99 29.89 -7.20
C ALA A 160 -63.94 30.97 -7.57
N ILE A 161 -63.72 31.14 -8.87
CA ILE A 161 -62.89 32.17 -9.48
C ILE A 161 -63.82 33.08 -10.30
N SER A 162 -64.06 34.30 -9.79
CA SER A 162 -65.00 35.27 -10.35
C SER A 162 -64.28 36.46 -10.98
N GLY A 163 -64.90 37.13 -11.96
CA GLY A 163 -64.36 38.35 -12.56
C GLY A 163 -63.25 38.13 -13.60
N ILE A 164 -63.19 36.91 -14.16
CA ILE A 164 -62.33 36.57 -15.31
C ILE A 164 -63.17 36.50 -16.59
N ASP A 165 -62.60 36.92 -17.71
CA ASP A 165 -63.27 36.88 -19.02
C ASP A 165 -62.97 35.57 -19.76
N ALA A 166 -64.03 34.85 -20.09
CA ALA A 166 -63.99 33.58 -20.80
C ALA A 166 -64.53 33.76 -22.23
N GLU A 167 -63.70 33.49 -23.24
CA GLU A 167 -64.10 33.47 -24.65
C GLU A 167 -64.57 32.08 -25.04
N PHE A 168 -65.81 31.99 -25.52
CA PHE A 168 -66.37 30.78 -26.10
C PHE A 168 -66.28 30.84 -27.62
N THR A 169 -65.75 29.79 -28.26
CA THR A 169 -65.74 29.61 -29.71
C THR A 169 -66.64 28.42 -30.08
N ALA A 170 -67.73 28.71 -30.80
CA ALA A 170 -68.64 27.70 -31.34
C ALA A 170 -69.15 28.13 -32.73
N ASP A 171 -70.11 29.06 -32.77
CA ASP A 171 -70.58 29.73 -33.98
C ASP A 171 -69.84 31.06 -34.22
N GLY A 172 -68.55 31.11 -33.85
CA GLY A 172 -67.73 32.32 -33.73
C GLY A 172 -67.37 32.65 -32.27
N PRO A 173 -66.41 33.58 -32.03
CA PRO A 173 -65.93 33.93 -30.69
C PRO A 173 -66.92 34.84 -29.94
N GLN A 174 -67.20 34.52 -28.68
CA GLN A 174 -68.07 35.29 -27.79
C GLN A 174 -67.52 35.31 -26.35
N THR A 175 -67.16 36.50 -25.85
CA THR A 175 -66.69 36.68 -24.47
C THR A 175 -67.86 36.74 -23.46
N ARG A 176 -67.68 36.12 -22.29
CA ARG A 176 -68.56 36.19 -21.12
C ARG A 176 -67.73 36.23 -19.83
N ALA A 177 -68.03 37.19 -18.96
CA ALA A 177 -67.39 37.28 -17.63
C ALA A 177 -67.93 36.20 -16.68
N ALA A 178 -67.04 35.56 -15.91
CA ALA A 178 -67.42 34.62 -14.86
C ALA A 178 -68.05 35.35 -13.66
N ASN A 179 -69.26 34.92 -13.26
CA ASN A 179 -70.02 35.54 -12.17
C ASN A 179 -69.44 35.24 -10.77
N ALA A 180 -70.10 35.70 -9.70
CA ALA A 180 -69.64 35.49 -8.32
C ALA A 180 -69.55 34.02 -7.87
N ALA A 181 -70.21 33.09 -8.57
CA ALA A 181 -70.10 31.64 -8.37
C ALA A 181 -69.04 30.99 -9.29
N GLY A 182 -68.28 31.80 -10.05
CA GLY A 182 -67.29 31.36 -11.02
C GLY A 182 -67.87 30.80 -12.32
N ILE A 183 -69.16 31.02 -12.58
CA ILE A 183 -69.86 30.43 -13.74
C ILE A 183 -69.89 31.43 -14.90
N ALA A 184 -69.54 30.97 -16.09
CA ALA A 184 -69.78 31.61 -17.37
C ALA A 184 -70.74 30.75 -18.21
N LEU A 185 -71.69 31.39 -18.90
CA LEU A 185 -72.80 30.73 -19.59
C LEU A 185 -72.95 31.26 -21.01
N LEU A 186 -73.08 30.33 -21.97
CA LEU A 186 -73.40 30.62 -23.37
C LEU A 186 -74.67 29.86 -23.79
N GLU A 187 -75.68 30.59 -24.26
CA GLU A 187 -76.99 30.05 -24.66
C GLU A 187 -77.26 30.33 -26.16
N GLY A 188 -78.07 29.49 -26.80
CA GLY A 188 -78.56 29.73 -28.16
C GLY A 188 -77.60 29.32 -29.29
N VAL A 189 -76.66 28.43 -29.02
CA VAL A 189 -75.63 27.95 -29.97
C VAL A 189 -76.21 26.89 -30.89
N VAL A 190 -75.93 26.94 -32.19
CA VAL A 190 -76.38 25.93 -33.17
C VAL A 190 -75.38 24.77 -33.28
N ALA A 191 -74.08 25.04 -33.11
CA ALA A 191 -73.06 23.99 -33.00
C ALA A 191 -73.25 23.11 -31.74
N ALA A 192 -73.12 21.78 -31.92
CA ALA A 192 -73.21 20.79 -30.84
C ALA A 192 -71.96 20.68 -29.94
N SER A 193 -70.96 21.53 -30.17
CA SER A 193 -69.69 21.59 -29.44
C SER A 193 -69.21 23.04 -29.34
N ALA A 194 -68.67 23.43 -28.19
CA ALA A 194 -68.09 24.75 -27.96
C ALA A 194 -66.76 24.60 -27.20
N ASN A 195 -65.82 25.50 -27.47
CA ASN A 195 -64.54 25.55 -26.76
C ASN A 195 -64.43 26.85 -25.96
N VAL A 196 -63.81 26.83 -24.78
CA VAL A 196 -63.63 28.03 -23.95
C VAL A 196 -62.16 28.30 -23.58
N ALA A 197 -61.74 29.57 -23.63
CA ALA A 197 -60.42 30.02 -23.19
C ALA A 197 -60.54 31.24 -22.26
N VAL A 198 -59.58 31.44 -21.35
CA VAL A 198 -59.49 32.63 -20.50
C VAL A 198 -58.59 33.66 -21.18
N LEU A 199 -59.13 34.86 -21.44
CA LEU A 199 -58.46 35.91 -22.22
C LEU A 199 -57.42 36.73 -21.44
N ASP A 200 -57.63 36.91 -20.14
CA ASP A 200 -56.78 37.77 -19.30
C ASP A 200 -56.04 36.94 -18.22
N PRO A 201 -54.81 36.46 -18.52
CA PRO A 201 -54.01 35.74 -17.54
C PRO A 201 -53.54 36.63 -16.39
N ASP A 202 -53.40 37.95 -16.57
CA ASP A 202 -52.97 38.88 -15.51
C ASP A 202 -54.10 39.12 -14.49
N ALA A 203 -55.35 39.19 -14.93
CA ALA A 203 -56.52 39.23 -14.05
C ALA A 203 -56.69 37.91 -13.29
N LEU A 204 -56.43 36.78 -13.94
CA LEU A 204 -56.46 35.47 -13.30
C LEU A 204 -55.36 35.34 -12.22
N ALA A 205 -54.12 35.74 -12.52
CA ALA A 205 -53.00 35.75 -11.58
C ALA A 205 -53.32 36.57 -10.32
N LYS A 206 -53.82 37.81 -10.47
CA LYS A 206 -54.26 38.66 -9.35
C LYS A 206 -55.30 38.03 -8.41
N VAL A 207 -56.06 37.02 -8.88
CA VAL A 207 -57.05 36.29 -8.07
C VAL A 207 -56.48 35.01 -7.48
N LEU A 208 -55.44 34.42 -8.07
CA LEU A 208 -54.86 33.13 -7.68
C LEU A 208 -53.57 33.26 -6.86
N ASP A 209 -52.67 34.19 -7.18
CA ASP A 209 -51.38 34.33 -6.49
C ASP A 209 -51.57 34.55 -4.97
N PRO A 210 -52.45 35.46 -4.49
CA PRO A 210 -52.71 35.63 -3.05
C PRO A 210 -53.43 34.43 -2.40
N ARG A 211 -53.97 33.51 -3.21
CA ARG A 211 -54.55 32.24 -2.72
C ARG A 211 -53.53 31.11 -2.63
N TRP A 212 -52.36 31.27 -3.25
CA TRP A 212 -51.28 30.28 -3.29
C TRP A 212 -50.07 30.65 -2.45
N GLU A 213 -50.02 31.87 -1.89
CA GLU A 213 -49.09 32.28 -0.81
C GLU A 213 -49.05 31.29 0.38
N GLN A 214 -50.14 30.56 0.63
CA GLN A 214 -50.23 29.53 1.67
C GLN A 214 -50.98 28.30 1.15
N PHE A 215 -50.52 27.10 1.55
CA PHE A 215 -51.21 25.86 1.22
C PHE A 215 -52.60 25.79 1.88
N ARG A 216 -53.62 25.49 1.06
CA ARG A 216 -55.00 25.34 1.51
C ARG A 216 -55.42 23.85 1.42
N PRO A 217 -55.74 23.18 2.53
CA PRO A 217 -56.17 21.79 2.49
C PRO A 217 -57.59 21.66 1.94
N GLY A 218 -57.76 20.86 0.89
CA GLY A 218 -59.06 20.60 0.27
C GLY A 218 -58.95 19.74 -0.99
N LYS A 219 -60.09 19.42 -1.60
CA LYS A 219 -60.19 18.88 -2.97
C LYS A 219 -61.43 19.49 -3.63
N PRO A 220 -61.39 19.80 -4.93
CA PRO A 220 -62.56 20.30 -5.65
C PRO A 220 -63.64 19.21 -5.73
N PRO A 221 -64.92 19.59 -5.90
CA PRO A 221 -66.00 18.63 -6.17
C PRO A 221 -65.69 17.80 -7.43
N LYS A 222 -65.91 16.47 -7.37
CA LYS A 222 -65.85 15.61 -8.56
C LYS A 222 -67.18 15.64 -9.30
N GLU A 223 -67.28 16.50 -10.31
CA GLU A 223 -68.41 16.56 -11.24
C GLU A 223 -68.13 15.81 -12.54
N SER A 224 -69.19 15.41 -13.26
CA SER A 224 -69.12 14.50 -14.42
C SER A 224 -68.27 14.99 -15.61
N ASN A 225 -68.05 16.31 -15.74
CA ASN A 225 -67.15 16.90 -16.74
C ASN A 225 -66.19 17.89 -16.06
N THR A 226 -65.30 17.36 -15.22
CA THR A 226 -64.23 18.14 -14.58
C THR A 226 -62.95 18.07 -15.42
N ARG A 227 -62.38 19.22 -15.80
CA ARG A 227 -61.06 19.34 -16.46
C ARG A 227 -60.11 20.07 -15.50
N GLU A 228 -59.03 19.42 -15.10
CA GLU A 228 -58.00 20.03 -14.25
C GLU A 228 -56.89 20.61 -15.13
N VAL A 229 -56.44 21.83 -14.81
CA VAL A 229 -55.43 22.56 -15.59
C VAL A 229 -54.47 23.26 -14.65
N VAL A 230 -53.17 23.21 -14.97
CA VAL A 230 -52.12 23.90 -14.20
C VAL A 230 -51.90 25.28 -14.83
N PHE A 231 -52.01 26.34 -14.04
CA PHE A 231 -51.71 27.70 -14.49
C PHE A 231 -50.23 28.02 -14.29
N ARG A 232 -49.61 28.62 -15.32
CA ARG A 232 -48.18 28.97 -15.35
C ARG A 232 -47.95 30.42 -15.82
N GLY A 233 -48.92 31.32 -15.58
CA GLY A 233 -48.85 32.71 -16.05
C GLY A 233 -49.09 32.91 -17.55
N ALA A 234 -49.71 31.94 -18.22
CA ALA A 234 -50.01 31.97 -19.66
C ALA A 234 -51.50 31.72 -19.92
N GLU A 235 -51.94 31.92 -21.17
CA GLU A 235 -53.33 31.69 -21.61
C GLU A 235 -53.84 30.28 -21.25
N LEU A 236 -55.09 30.20 -20.76
CA LEU A 236 -55.72 28.94 -20.37
C LEU A 236 -56.86 28.58 -21.33
N GLY A 237 -56.58 27.68 -22.25
CA GLY A 237 -57.55 27.13 -23.20
C GLY A 237 -56.91 26.79 -24.55
N PRO A 238 -57.70 26.47 -25.58
CA PRO A 238 -59.13 26.20 -25.51
C PRO A 238 -59.46 24.88 -24.78
N PHE A 239 -60.57 24.86 -24.05
CA PHE A 239 -61.13 23.69 -23.38
C PHE A 239 -62.47 23.31 -23.98
N ASP A 240 -62.61 22.07 -24.43
CA ASP A 240 -63.82 21.55 -25.05
C ASP A 240 -64.94 21.38 -24.01
N LEU A 241 -66.13 21.91 -24.31
CA LEU A 241 -67.33 21.87 -23.48
C LEU A 241 -68.38 20.95 -24.07
N LYS A 242 -69.13 20.25 -23.20
CA LYS A 242 -70.30 19.46 -23.60
C LYS A 242 -71.58 20.27 -23.38
N ALA A 243 -72.49 20.17 -24.34
CA ALA A 243 -73.82 20.79 -24.28
C ALA A 243 -74.67 20.19 -23.17
N GLU A 244 -75.52 21.03 -22.55
CA GLU A 244 -76.60 20.64 -21.62
C GLU A 244 -76.13 19.90 -20.34
N VAL A 245 -74.84 19.99 -20.01
CA VAL A 245 -74.24 19.43 -18.79
C VAL A 245 -73.28 20.43 -18.15
N PRO A 246 -73.19 20.50 -16.81
CA PRO A 246 -72.18 21.32 -16.15
C PRO A 246 -70.77 20.87 -16.53
N ASN A 247 -69.94 21.82 -16.94
CA ASN A 247 -68.50 21.63 -17.14
C ASN A 247 -67.76 22.42 -16.05
N THR A 248 -66.74 21.83 -15.43
CA THR A 248 -65.96 22.50 -14.37
C THR A 248 -64.47 22.49 -14.73
N VAL A 249 -63.85 23.67 -14.76
CA VAL A 249 -62.41 23.85 -14.94
C VAL A 249 -61.79 24.14 -13.59
N VAL A 250 -60.99 23.19 -13.10
CA VAL A 250 -60.21 23.33 -11.86
C VAL A 250 -58.84 23.88 -12.22
N ILE A 251 -58.53 25.09 -11.78
CA ILE A 251 -57.24 25.73 -11.98
C ILE A 251 -56.35 25.42 -10.77
N LYS A 252 -55.23 24.76 -11.02
CA LYS A 252 -54.26 24.33 -10.00
C LYS A 252 -52.96 25.14 -10.07
N PRO A 253 -52.27 25.35 -8.93
CA PRO A 253 -50.93 25.90 -8.94
C PRO A 253 -49.94 24.96 -9.65
N PRO A 254 -48.84 25.51 -10.18
CA PRO A 254 -47.72 24.70 -10.65
C PRO A 254 -47.01 24.09 -9.45
N LEU A 255 -47.41 22.87 -9.07
CA LEU A 255 -46.70 22.10 -8.07
C LEU A 255 -45.31 21.73 -8.61
N GLY A 256 -44.30 21.89 -7.76
CA GLY A 256 -42.92 21.55 -8.04
C GLY A 256 -42.35 20.58 -7.00
N LYS A 257 -41.07 20.72 -6.70
CA LYS A 257 -40.37 19.92 -5.69
C LYS A 257 -39.26 20.70 -4.98
N LEU A 258 -38.94 20.29 -3.76
CA LEU A 258 -37.73 20.68 -3.06
C LEU A 258 -36.76 19.51 -3.13
N PHE A 259 -35.87 19.53 -4.11
CA PHE A 259 -34.74 18.60 -4.21
C PHE A 259 -33.46 19.37 -3.88
N VAL A 260 -32.77 18.99 -2.81
CA VAL A 260 -31.62 19.75 -2.26
C VAL A 260 -30.48 18.79 -1.95
N GLU A 261 -29.24 19.23 -2.17
CA GLU A 261 -28.02 18.54 -1.71
C GLU A 261 -27.22 19.48 -0.81
N LEU A 262 -27.00 19.07 0.43
CA LEU A 262 -26.38 19.86 1.48
C LEU A 262 -24.94 19.44 1.71
N TRP A 263 -24.04 20.41 1.57
CA TRP A 263 -22.63 20.31 1.90
C TRP A 263 -22.27 21.30 3.00
N ASP A 264 -21.16 21.05 3.67
CA ASP A 264 -20.53 22.07 4.50
C ASP A 264 -20.12 23.29 3.66
N HIS A 265 -19.80 24.41 4.33
CA HIS A 265 -19.45 25.64 3.62
C HIS A 265 -18.16 25.51 2.79
N THR A 266 -17.30 24.54 3.12
CA THR A 266 -16.01 24.27 2.46
C THR A 266 -16.14 23.38 1.22
N GLY A 267 -17.29 22.74 1.02
CA GLY A 267 -17.52 21.72 -0.02
C GLY A 267 -16.82 20.38 0.25
N ARG A 268 -16.32 20.12 1.47
CA ARG A 268 -15.51 18.93 1.80
C ARG A 268 -16.34 17.79 2.40
N VAL A 269 -17.42 18.09 3.13
CA VAL A 269 -18.32 17.12 3.80
C VAL A 269 -19.75 17.34 3.33
N LYS A 270 -20.49 16.23 3.16
CA LYS A 270 -21.94 16.25 2.97
C LYS A 270 -22.65 16.23 4.33
N HIS A 271 -23.69 17.02 4.50
CA HIS A 271 -24.53 17.01 5.70
C HIS A 271 -25.48 15.81 5.70
N ALA A 272 -24.90 14.61 5.73
CA ALA A 272 -25.61 13.34 5.77
C ALA A 272 -26.21 13.05 7.15
N ASN A 273 -27.37 12.38 7.17
CA ASN A 273 -28.07 11.99 8.40
C ASN A 273 -28.37 13.15 9.39
N ARG A 274 -28.49 14.38 8.89
CA ARG A 274 -28.79 15.59 9.68
C ARG A 274 -30.28 15.85 9.74
N THR A 275 -30.79 16.20 10.92
CA THR A 275 -32.21 16.56 11.07
C THR A 275 -32.47 17.94 10.48
N TYR A 276 -33.61 18.11 9.81
CA TYR A 276 -33.99 19.37 9.20
C TYR A 276 -35.47 19.69 9.40
N LYS A 277 -35.78 20.99 9.31
CA LYS A 277 -37.13 21.52 9.16
C LYS A 277 -37.15 22.49 7.99
N ILE A 278 -38.25 22.55 7.27
CA ILE A 278 -38.47 23.51 6.19
C ILE A 278 -39.78 24.23 6.47
N THR A 279 -39.76 25.55 6.39
CA THR A 279 -40.92 26.42 6.60
C THR A 279 -41.16 27.30 5.37
N GLY A 280 -42.42 27.58 5.05
CA GLY A 280 -42.84 28.31 3.85
C GLY A 280 -44.35 28.16 3.63
N PRO A 281 -44.86 28.24 2.38
CA PRO A 281 -46.27 27.94 2.06
C PRO A 281 -46.73 26.55 2.51
N GLN A 282 -45.79 25.61 2.66
CA GLN A 282 -45.93 24.32 3.31
C GLN A 282 -44.81 24.12 4.34
N ALA A 283 -44.99 23.19 5.27
CA ALA A 283 -43.96 22.82 6.24
C ALA A 283 -43.57 21.35 6.07
N PHE A 284 -42.27 21.07 6.18
CA PHE A 284 -41.69 19.72 6.10
C PHE A 284 -40.67 19.52 7.21
N GLU A 285 -40.48 18.28 7.65
CA GLU A 285 -39.40 17.90 8.57
C GLU A 285 -38.91 16.49 8.24
N GLY A 286 -37.67 16.18 8.60
CA GLY A 286 -37.07 14.89 8.32
C GLY A 286 -35.57 14.85 8.61
N THR A 287 -34.90 13.88 7.99
CA THR A 287 -33.44 13.70 8.06
C THR A 287 -32.89 13.58 6.64
N THR A 288 -31.72 14.17 6.37
CA THR A 288 -31.03 13.99 5.09
C THR A 288 -30.53 12.56 4.90
N ASP A 289 -30.41 12.11 3.65
CA ASP A 289 -29.86 10.79 3.32
C ASP A 289 -28.33 10.72 3.53
N GLY A 290 -27.73 9.55 3.27
CA GLY A 290 -26.28 9.33 3.31
C GLY A 290 -25.46 10.19 2.33
N ASN A 291 -26.11 10.87 1.38
CA ASN A 291 -25.51 11.80 0.42
C ASN A 291 -25.75 13.28 0.78
N GLY A 292 -26.33 13.58 1.95
CA GLY A 292 -26.71 14.93 2.36
C GLY A 292 -27.91 15.49 1.61
N ARG A 293 -28.72 14.64 0.98
CA ARG A 293 -29.86 15.06 0.14
C ARG A 293 -31.19 14.99 0.89
N LEU A 294 -32.13 15.82 0.45
CA LEU A 294 -33.54 15.73 0.80
C LEU A 294 -34.41 15.97 -0.45
N LEU A 295 -35.57 15.31 -0.51
CA LEU A 295 -36.53 15.42 -1.61
C LEU A 295 -37.96 15.47 -1.06
N HIS A 296 -38.69 16.52 -1.41
CA HIS A 296 -40.16 16.61 -1.26
C HIS A 296 -40.77 16.92 -2.61
N GLU A 297 -41.77 16.14 -3.04
CA GLU A 297 -42.49 16.32 -4.31
C GLU A 297 -43.91 16.83 -4.09
N GLY A 298 -44.50 17.47 -5.11
CA GLY A 298 -45.85 18.06 -5.01
C GLY A 298 -45.88 19.32 -4.16
N VAL A 299 -44.76 20.04 -4.10
CA VAL A 299 -44.56 21.22 -3.27
C VAL A 299 -45.20 22.45 -3.93
N PHE A 300 -45.84 23.31 -3.15
CA PHE A 300 -46.41 24.57 -3.63
C PHE A 300 -45.31 25.54 -4.14
N PRO A 301 -45.62 26.44 -5.08
CA PRO A 301 -44.72 27.52 -5.44
C PRO A 301 -44.60 28.54 -4.29
N GLY A 302 -43.40 29.06 -4.07
CA GLY A 302 -43.12 30.13 -3.11
C GLY A 302 -41.73 30.00 -2.47
N ASP A 303 -41.43 30.91 -1.55
CA ASP A 303 -40.16 30.93 -0.83
C ASP A 303 -40.18 29.98 0.37
N TYR A 304 -39.13 29.18 0.52
CA TYR A 304 -38.97 28.24 1.62
C TYR A 304 -37.66 28.51 2.38
N GLN A 305 -37.69 28.37 3.70
CA GLN A 305 -36.53 28.45 4.58
C GLN A 305 -36.25 27.08 5.19
N LEU A 306 -35.06 26.54 4.94
CA LEU A 306 -34.50 25.37 5.60
C LEU A 306 -33.87 25.80 6.93
N SER A 307 -34.11 25.03 8.00
CA SER A 307 -33.35 25.05 9.25
C SER A 307 -32.73 23.66 9.43
N LEU A 308 -31.40 23.60 9.54
CA LEU A 308 -30.63 22.36 9.64
C LEU A 308 -30.03 22.23 11.05
N GLY A 309 -30.29 21.12 11.73
CA GLY A 309 -29.70 20.82 13.04
C GLY A 309 -28.31 20.20 12.89
N LEU A 310 -27.30 20.86 13.47
CA LEU A 310 -25.90 20.45 13.43
C LEU A 310 -25.42 20.09 14.83
N ASP A 311 -25.47 18.80 15.17
CA ASP A 311 -24.65 18.26 16.26
C ASP A 311 -23.18 18.27 15.85
N PHE A 312 -22.40 19.13 16.50
CA PHE A 312 -20.95 19.11 16.50
C PHE A 312 -20.48 18.14 17.59
N PHE A 313 -19.70 17.14 17.17
CA PHE A 313 -19.24 15.97 17.95
C PHE A 313 -20.36 14.98 18.37
N GLU A 314 -19.92 13.78 18.75
CA GLU A 314 -20.79 12.63 19.03
C GLU A 314 -21.50 12.72 20.39
N GLU A 315 -22.54 11.90 20.58
CA GLU A 315 -23.19 11.76 21.88
C GLU A 315 -22.24 11.23 22.96
N GLY A 316 -22.13 11.95 24.08
CA GLY A 316 -21.20 11.66 25.17
C GLY A 316 -19.82 12.33 25.06
N ASP A 317 -19.56 13.05 23.96
CA ASP A 317 -18.37 13.91 23.84
C ASP A 317 -18.53 15.16 24.75
N PRO A 318 -17.49 15.56 25.52
CA PRO A 318 -17.57 16.71 26.44
C PRO A 318 -17.72 18.07 25.74
N ASP A 319 -17.30 18.20 24.47
CA ASP A 319 -17.39 19.44 23.70
C ASP A 319 -18.65 19.45 22.79
N ARG A 320 -19.57 18.48 22.94
CA ARG A 320 -20.79 18.40 22.11
C ARG A 320 -21.58 19.70 22.17
N THR A 321 -21.80 20.29 21.02
CA THR A 321 -22.63 21.48 20.83
C THR A 321 -23.61 21.24 19.70
N MET A 322 -24.80 21.85 19.78
CA MET A 322 -25.82 21.76 18.73
C MET A 322 -26.13 23.16 18.25
N ASP A 323 -25.99 23.39 16.95
CA ASP A 323 -26.36 24.64 16.30
C ASP A 323 -27.51 24.43 15.29
N ILE A 324 -28.21 25.50 14.94
CA ILE A 324 -29.30 25.49 13.95
C ILE A 324 -29.02 26.55 12.91
N VAL A 325 -28.72 26.11 11.68
CA VAL A 325 -28.31 26.99 10.59
C VAL A 325 -29.41 27.07 9.54
N GLU A 326 -29.67 28.27 9.04
CA GLU A 326 -30.74 28.52 8.07
C GLU A 326 -30.24 28.74 6.63
N SER A 327 -31.05 28.36 5.64
CA SER A 327 -30.80 28.61 4.22
C SER A 327 -32.11 28.72 3.42
N ALA A 328 -32.17 29.69 2.51
CA ALA A 328 -33.27 29.79 1.56
C ALA A 328 -33.26 28.64 0.53
N LEU A 329 -34.45 28.12 0.23
CA LEU A 329 -34.75 27.12 -0.78
C LEU A 329 -35.77 27.65 -1.78
N VAL A 330 -35.65 27.22 -3.04
CA VAL A 330 -36.61 27.52 -4.10
C VAL A 330 -37.30 26.24 -4.56
N THR A 331 -38.59 26.34 -4.91
CA THR A 331 -39.34 25.25 -5.54
C THR A 331 -38.83 25.04 -6.96
N LEU A 332 -38.32 23.84 -7.26
CA LEU A 332 -37.87 23.41 -8.59
C LEU A 332 -39.04 22.84 -9.40
N GLU A 333 -38.91 22.79 -10.72
CA GLU A 333 -39.92 22.14 -11.57
C GLU A 333 -39.96 20.62 -11.30
N PRO A 334 -41.11 19.93 -11.45
CA PRO A 334 -41.20 18.49 -11.23
C PRO A 334 -40.18 17.68 -12.01
N ASN A 335 -39.85 18.13 -13.22
CA ASN A 335 -38.96 17.46 -14.15
C ASN A 335 -37.46 17.80 -13.95
N ASP A 336 -37.09 18.69 -13.03
CA ASP A 336 -35.68 19.04 -12.80
C ASP A 336 -34.90 17.84 -12.23
N GLY A 337 -33.97 17.29 -13.01
CA GLY A 337 -33.21 16.11 -12.62
C GLY A 337 -32.10 16.38 -11.59
N GLN A 338 -31.76 17.65 -11.34
CA GLN A 338 -30.63 18.04 -10.49
C GLN A 338 -31.08 18.66 -9.16
N PRO A 339 -30.41 18.35 -8.04
CA PRO A 339 -30.69 19.00 -6.77
C PRO A 339 -30.16 20.43 -6.77
N GLN A 340 -30.83 21.33 -6.04
CA GLN A 340 -30.24 22.61 -5.71
C GLN A 340 -29.16 22.40 -4.63
N VAL A 341 -27.90 22.67 -4.97
CA VAL A 341 -26.79 22.53 -4.02
C VAL A 341 -26.83 23.70 -3.02
N ARG A 342 -26.51 23.42 -1.75
CA ARG A 342 -26.27 24.43 -0.71
C ARG A 342 -25.00 24.10 0.07
N LEU A 343 -24.16 25.12 0.27
CA LEU A 343 -22.98 25.08 1.13
C LEU A 343 -23.35 25.82 2.42
N ILE A 344 -23.46 25.11 3.55
CA ILE A 344 -24.03 25.63 4.81
C ILE A 344 -23.18 25.17 6.01
N ALA A 345 -22.51 26.10 6.70
CA ALA A 345 -21.70 25.88 7.92
C ALA A 345 -20.58 24.82 7.81
N ALA A 346 -19.50 24.93 8.59
CA ALA A 346 -18.50 23.85 8.63
C ALA A 346 -18.98 22.67 9.48
N VAL A 347 -18.35 21.50 9.28
CA VAL A 347 -18.36 20.39 10.24
C VAL A 347 -16.95 20.32 10.83
N PRO A 348 -16.75 20.29 12.17
CA PRO A 348 -15.41 20.21 12.74
C PRO A 348 -14.68 18.95 12.27
N ARG A 349 -13.58 19.14 11.55
CA ARG A 349 -12.64 18.09 11.16
C ARG A 349 -11.30 18.28 11.86
N SER A 350 -10.60 17.17 12.07
CA SER A 350 -9.15 17.20 12.17
C SER A 350 -8.52 16.16 11.25
N VAL A 351 -7.43 16.54 10.59
CA VAL A 351 -6.57 15.62 9.80
C VAL A 351 -5.26 15.44 10.54
N LEU A 352 -4.71 14.23 10.58
CA LEU A 352 -3.48 13.90 11.29
C LEU A 352 -2.38 13.43 10.32
N ALA A 353 -1.21 14.06 10.37
CA ALA A 353 0.02 13.49 9.84
C ALA A 353 0.97 13.04 10.98
N GLU A 354 1.40 11.78 10.98
CA GLU A 354 2.34 11.23 11.96
C GLU A 354 3.77 11.16 11.38
N LEU A 355 4.69 11.97 11.92
CA LEU A 355 6.14 11.90 11.67
C LEU A 355 6.78 10.93 12.66
N LYS A 356 6.96 9.66 12.25
CA LYS A 356 7.54 8.58 13.08
C LYS A 356 8.98 8.28 12.66
N LEU A 357 9.83 7.94 13.63
CA LEU A 357 11.23 7.51 13.41
C LEU A 357 12.13 8.57 12.72
N PHE A 358 11.78 9.85 12.81
CA PHE A 358 12.52 10.98 12.22
C PHE A 358 13.38 11.78 13.22
N PHE A 359 13.56 11.25 14.44
CA PHE A 359 14.33 11.90 15.52
C PHE A 359 15.24 10.89 16.24
N ASN A 360 16.49 11.27 16.50
CA ASN A 360 17.41 10.48 17.34
C ASN A 360 17.03 10.53 18.84
N THR A 361 17.60 9.62 19.65
CA THR A 361 17.50 9.71 21.13
C THR A 361 17.94 11.10 21.59
N ASN A 362 17.24 11.70 22.55
CA ASN A 362 17.54 13.01 23.14
C ASN A 362 17.53 14.23 22.19
N LYS A 363 17.34 14.05 20.87
CA LYS A 363 17.39 15.14 19.89
C LYS A 363 16.00 15.58 19.44
N ALA A 364 15.92 16.87 19.13
CA ALA A 364 14.81 17.53 18.43
C ALA A 364 15.09 17.79 16.93
N PHE A 365 16.29 17.43 16.45
CA PHE A 365 16.68 17.60 15.05
C PHE A 365 15.88 16.68 14.13
N LEU A 366 15.25 17.26 13.10
CA LEU A 366 14.47 16.53 12.10
C LEU A 366 15.44 15.93 11.05
N LEU A 367 15.55 14.60 11.04
CA LEU A 367 16.53 13.87 10.23
C LEU A 367 16.28 13.99 8.71
N PRO A 368 17.32 13.86 7.86
CA PRO A 368 17.17 13.91 6.39
C PRO A 368 16.22 12.85 5.81
N THR A 369 16.01 11.74 6.54
CA THR A 369 14.97 10.74 6.24
C THR A 369 13.56 11.34 6.12
N ALA A 370 13.29 12.45 6.81
CA ALA A 370 11.99 13.11 6.80
C ALA A 370 11.70 13.85 5.49
N LEU A 371 12.72 14.38 4.80
CA LEU A 371 12.54 15.33 3.68
C LEU A 371 11.62 14.80 2.54
N PRO A 372 11.74 13.52 2.08
CA PRO A 372 10.83 12.98 1.07
C PRO A 372 9.39 12.85 1.56
N SER A 373 9.21 12.61 2.86
CA SER A 373 7.90 12.44 3.49
C SER A 373 7.23 13.79 3.81
N VAL A 374 8.03 14.77 4.24
CA VAL A 374 7.59 16.14 4.57
C VAL A 374 7.04 16.86 3.34
N ARG A 375 7.54 16.55 2.13
CA ARG A 375 6.94 16.98 0.84
C ARG A 375 5.44 16.71 0.75
N LEU A 376 4.96 15.62 1.35
CA LEU A 376 3.55 15.25 1.33
C LEU A 376 2.68 16.17 2.22
N LEU A 377 3.29 16.89 3.17
CA LEU A 377 2.58 17.88 3.98
C LEU A 377 2.10 19.09 3.16
N ARG A 378 2.79 19.45 2.06
CA ARG A 378 2.33 20.54 1.18
C ARG A 378 0.90 20.32 0.69
N ARG A 379 0.59 19.08 0.29
CA ARG A 379 -0.78 18.68 -0.10
C ARG A 379 -1.76 18.91 1.06
N LEU A 380 -1.39 18.58 2.29
CA LEU A 380 -2.24 18.82 3.46
C LEU A 380 -2.44 20.31 3.75
N TYR A 381 -1.45 21.17 3.48
CA TYR A 381 -1.62 22.63 3.60
C TYR A 381 -2.63 23.13 2.57
N GLU A 382 -2.45 22.76 1.29
CA GLU A 382 -3.35 23.13 0.20
C GLU A 382 -4.78 22.59 0.40
N GLU A 383 -4.93 21.37 0.94
CA GLU A 383 -6.24 20.74 1.18
C GLU A 383 -6.94 21.19 2.47
N ASN A 384 -6.22 21.75 3.46
CA ASN A 384 -6.81 22.14 4.75
C ASN A 384 -6.83 23.66 5.01
N SER A 385 -6.03 24.48 4.31
CA SER A 385 -6.01 25.94 4.51
C SER A 385 -7.41 26.58 4.33
N PRO A 386 -7.78 27.60 5.14
CA PRO A 386 -7.11 28.05 6.37
C PRO A 386 -7.36 27.09 7.54
N CYS A 387 -6.35 26.88 8.40
CA CYS A 387 -6.43 25.93 9.51
C CYS A 387 -5.57 26.31 10.72
N LYS A 388 -5.94 25.81 11.91
CA LYS A 388 -5.04 25.75 13.07
C LYS A 388 -4.23 24.45 13.02
N LEU A 389 -2.91 24.57 12.93
CA LEU A 389 -1.99 23.43 12.92
C LEU A 389 -1.41 23.23 14.33
N LEU A 390 -1.84 22.18 15.02
CA LEU A 390 -1.23 21.77 16.29
C LEU A 390 -0.14 20.72 16.03
N VAL A 391 1.11 21.07 16.32
CA VAL A 391 2.26 20.17 16.22
C VAL A 391 2.56 19.61 17.60
N VAL A 392 2.27 18.32 17.81
CA VAL A 392 2.38 17.61 19.08
C VAL A 392 3.62 16.71 19.07
N GLY A 393 4.61 16.99 19.90
CA GLY A 393 5.79 16.14 20.07
C GLY A 393 5.62 15.14 21.21
N HIS A 394 6.32 14.00 21.11
CA HIS A 394 6.31 12.92 22.08
C HIS A 394 7.74 12.49 22.48
N ALA A 395 7.84 11.77 23.60
CA ALA A 395 9.05 11.09 24.07
C ALA A 395 8.71 9.68 24.57
N ASP A 396 9.71 8.80 24.61
CA ASP A 396 9.57 7.45 25.19
C ASP A 396 9.64 7.50 26.73
N THR A 397 9.30 6.40 27.42
CA THR A 397 9.25 6.36 28.89
C THR A 397 10.63 6.13 29.54
N ALA A 398 11.74 6.32 28.81
CA ALA A 398 13.07 5.90 29.24
C ALA A 398 13.80 6.90 30.15
N ALA A 399 13.43 8.19 30.09
CA ALA A 399 13.97 9.24 30.96
C ALA A 399 12.94 9.65 32.03
N GLY A 400 13.26 10.63 32.87
CA GLY A 400 12.31 11.14 33.86
C GLY A 400 11.28 12.10 33.24
N PRO A 401 10.03 12.17 33.76
CA PRO A 401 8.94 12.95 33.17
C PRO A 401 9.32 14.39 32.82
N ALA A 402 10.01 15.11 33.71
CA ALA A 402 10.42 16.50 33.48
C ALA A 402 11.42 16.68 32.31
N TYR A 403 12.23 15.66 32.02
CA TYR A 403 13.14 15.66 30.86
C TYR A 403 12.36 15.37 29.57
N ASN A 404 11.43 14.42 29.63
CA ASN A 404 10.60 13.98 28.52
C ASN A 404 9.55 15.03 28.11
N ASP A 405 8.91 15.70 29.07
CA ASP A 405 8.03 16.85 28.83
C ASP A 405 8.78 17.95 28.05
N ALA A 406 9.99 18.32 28.49
CA ALA A 406 10.83 19.30 27.81
C ALA A 406 11.24 18.84 26.40
N LEU A 407 11.74 17.60 26.26
CA LEU A 407 12.16 17.05 24.97
C LEU A 407 11.01 16.94 23.95
N SER A 408 9.82 16.59 24.42
CA SER A 408 8.62 16.49 23.58
C SER A 408 8.20 17.86 23.02
N LEU A 409 8.25 18.92 23.83
CA LEU A 409 7.97 20.29 23.39
C LEU A 409 9.10 20.83 22.49
N GLU A 410 10.36 20.52 22.78
CA GLU A 410 11.51 20.87 21.95
C GLU A 410 11.38 20.27 20.53
N ARG A 411 10.95 19.00 20.40
CA ARG A 411 10.66 18.35 19.10
C ARG A 411 9.54 19.05 18.33
N ALA A 412 8.45 19.40 19.01
CA ALA A 412 7.36 20.16 18.40
C ALA A 412 7.82 21.53 17.91
N ARG A 413 8.60 22.27 18.72
CA ARG A 413 9.15 23.58 18.36
C ARG A 413 10.14 23.49 17.20
N ALA A 414 11.06 22.53 17.22
CA ALA A 414 12.01 22.33 16.12
C ALA A 414 11.29 22.02 14.80
N THR A 415 10.21 21.25 14.84
CA THR A 415 9.36 20.98 13.67
C THR A 415 8.61 22.24 13.22
N VAL A 416 8.01 23.03 14.13
CA VAL A 416 7.34 24.29 13.77
C VAL A 416 8.30 25.33 13.19
N ALA A 417 9.51 25.46 13.76
CA ALA A 417 10.54 26.35 13.24
C ALA A 417 10.98 25.91 11.85
N TYR A 418 11.25 24.61 11.67
CA TYR A 418 11.60 24.02 10.38
C TYR A 418 10.53 24.26 9.31
N LEU A 419 9.24 24.00 9.60
CA LEU A 419 8.13 24.25 8.67
C LEU A 419 7.89 25.74 8.37
N LYS A 420 8.37 26.66 9.22
CA LYS A 420 8.26 28.12 9.01
C LYS A 420 9.52 28.72 8.37
N ASP A 421 10.51 27.93 7.96
CA ASP A 421 11.84 28.41 7.57
C ASP A 421 12.50 29.32 8.65
N ASP A 422 12.19 29.10 9.93
CA ASP A 422 12.71 29.91 11.04
C ASP A 422 14.12 29.46 11.42
N VAL A 423 15.08 29.99 10.65
CA VAL A 423 16.52 29.73 10.77
C VAL A 423 17.05 30.03 12.17
N ASP A 424 16.55 31.07 12.84
CA ASP A 424 17.11 31.55 14.11
C ASP A 424 16.59 30.73 15.30
N GLU A 425 15.29 30.39 15.35
CA GLU A 425 14.75 29.49 16.38
C GLU A 425 15.35 28.07 16.25
N TRP A 426 15.60 27.60 15.03
CA TRP A 426 16.26 26.30 14.80
C TRP A 426 17.76 26.35 15.12
N TYR A 427 18.45 27.46 14.85
CA TYR A 427 19.85 27.68 15.26
C TYR A 427 20.04 27.69 16.78
N ALA A 428 19.02 28.06 17.56
CA ALA A 428 19.10 28.11 19.03
C ALA A 428 19.49 26.77 19.68
N PHE A 429 19.21 25.63 19.04
CA PHE A 429 19.57 24.28 19.53
C PHE A 429 21.09 23.99 19.55
N TYR A 430 21.91 24.83 18.92
CA TYR A 430 23.38 24.80 19.04
C TYR A 430 23.90 25.53 20.30
N GLY A 431 23.04 26.25 21.03
CA GLY A 431 23.44 27.15 22.11
C GLY A 431 24.06 26.46 23.33
N GLU A 432 25.00 27.14 24.00
CA GLU A 432 25.68 26.62 25.20
C GLU A 432 24.77 26.38 26.41
N GLY A 433 23.56 26.96 26.41
CA GLY A 433 22.53 26.69 27.41
C GLY A 433 21.78 25.36 27.22
N ILE A 434 21.89 24.72 26.05
CA ILE A 434 21.27 23.42 25.78
C ILE A 434 22.13 22.31 26.40
N ALA A 435 21.50 21.37 27.12
CA ALA A 435 22.21 20.23 27.73
C ALA A 435 22.96 19.43 26.65
N ALA A 436 24.20 19.00 26.94
CA ALA A 436 25.09 18.38 25.94
C ALA A 436 24.46 17.20 25.16
N PRO A 437 23.70 16.26 25.77
CA PRO A 437 23.03 15.19 25.02
C PRO A 437 21.94 15.64 24.05
N LYS A 438 21.38 16.85 24.25
CA LYS A 438 20.34 17.46 23.40
C LYS A 438 20.92 18.42 22.35
N ARG A 439 22.05 19.07 22.65
CA ARG A 439 22.67 20.13 21.86
C ARG A 439 23.08 19.62 20.48
N TRP A 440 22.91 20.45 19.45
CA TRP A 440 23.35 20.12 18.10
C TRP A 440 24.81 20.51 17.88
N GLY A 441 25.47 19.86 16.92
CA GLY A 441 26.88 20.07 16.61
C GLY A 441 27.27 19.45 15.27
N LYS A 442 28.50 18.92 15.19
CA LYS A 442 29.09 18.37 13.95
C LYS A 442 28.26 17.27 13.28
N VAL A 443 27.47 16.50 14.05
CA VAL A 443 26.61 15.43 13.54
C VAL A 443 25.45 16.03 12.75
N GLU A 444 24.70 16.96 13.34
CA GLU A 444 23.63 17.68 12.66
C GLU A 444 24.15 18.54 11.50
N ASP A 445 25.32 19.18 11.67
CA ASP A 445 26.00 19.91 10.59
C ASP A 445 26.27 18.98 9.38
N ARG A 446 26.83 17.77 9.59
CA ARG A 446 27.11 16.83 8.49
C ARG A 446 25.84 16.22 7.91
N LEU A 447 24.83 15.89 8.72
CA LEU A 447 23.53 15.39 8.22
C LEU A 447 22.88 16.37 7.22
N MET A 448 22.85 17.67 7.55
CA MET A 448 22.36 18.70 6.62
C MET A 448 23.22 18.79 5.35
N ILE A 449 24.56 18.80 5.49
CA ILE A 449 25.47 18.90 4.32
C ILE A 449 25.30 17.69 3.39
N SER A 450 25.14 16.47 3.92
CA SER A 450 24.92 15.26 3.12
C SER A 450 23.58 15.25 2.38
N ALA A 451 22.56 15.94 2.91
CA ALA A 451 21.25 16.05 2.27
C ALA A 451 21.23 16.99 1.06
N MET A 452 22.29 17.77 0.83
CA MET A 452 22.34 18.76 -0.25
C MET A 452 22.29 18.07 -1.64
N PRO A 453 21.41 18.49 -2.58
CA PRO A 453 21.26 17.83 -3.88
C PRO A 453 22.52 17.72 -4.74
N ASN A 454 23.52 18.59 -4.49
CA ASN A 454 24.82 18.57 -5.16
C ASN A 454 25.93 17.86 -4.36
N PHE A 455 25.63 17.26 -3.20
CA PHE A 455 26.61 16.57 -2.34
C PHE A 455 27.26 15.37 -3.04
N ALA A 456 26.54 14.65 -3.90
CA ALA A 456 27.10 13.60 -4.75
C ALA A 456 28.22 14.09 -5.69
N GLY A 457 28.32 15.40 -5.94
CA GLY A 457 29.42 16.04 -6.65
C GLY A 457 30.60 16.48 -5.77
N LYS A 458 30.60 16.18 -4.47
CA LYS A 458 31.73 16.42 -3.56
C LYS A 458 32.93 15.54 -3.98
N PRO A 459 34.14 16.11 -4.17
CA PRO A 459 35.35 15.31 -4.27
C PRO A 459 35.50 14.45 -3.01
N ARG A 460 35.66 13.12 -3.13
CA ARG A 460 35.73 12.22 -1.96
C ARG A 460 36.71 12.75 -0.89
N ALA A 461 37.95 13.07 -1.24
CA ALA A 461 38.95 13.58 -0.30
C ALA A 461 38.74 15.02 0.27
N GLU A 462 37.64 15.72 -0.04
CA GLU A 462 37.33 17.05 0.51
C GLU A 462 36.38 16.93 1.73
N ASP A 463 36.73 17.55 2.85
CA ASP A 463 35.85 17.58 4.04
C ASP A 463 34.49 18.25 3.72
N PRO A 464 33.36 17.69 4.18
CA PRO A 464 32.03 18.23 3.91
C PRO A 464 31.84 19.72 4.25
N VAL A 465 32.42 20.21 5.35
CA VAL A 465 32.27 21.63 5.76
C VAL A 465 33.07 22.54 4.84
N HIS A 466 34.31 22.17 4.50
CA HIS A 466 35.11 22.90 3.50
C HIS A 466 34.40 22.95 2.13
N TRP A 467 33.87 21.82 1.67
CA TRP A 467 33.10 21.74 0.42
C TRP A 467 31.89 22.67 0.45
N TYR A 468 31.10 22.63 1.52
CA TYR A 468 29.90 23.46 1.69
C TYR A 468 30.27 24.95 1.68
N GLN A 469 31.24 25.35 2.51
CA GLN A 469 31.74 26.72 2.57
C GLN A 469 32.24 27.22 1.21
N ARG A 470 33.07 26.43 0.52
CA ARG A 470 33.66 26.78 -0.79
C ARG A 470 32.59 26.94 -1.86
N THR A 471 31.63 26.02 -1.93
CA THR A 471 30.58 26.02 -2.94
C THR A 471 29.55 27.14 -2.73
N ARG A 472 29.25 27.49 -1.47
CA ARG A 472 28.33 28.58 -1.09
C ARG A 472 29.03 29.94 -0.92
N LYS A 473 30.32 30.04 -1.23
CA LYS A 473 31.17 31.26 -1.14
C LYS A 473 31.24 31.87 0.26
N LEU A 474 31.15 31.02 1.29
CA LEU A 474 31.37 31.37 2.68
C LEU A 474 32.88 31.41 2.98
N LYS A 475 33.24 31.82 4.21
CA LYS A 475 34.62 31.70 4.69
C LYS A 475 35.01 30.22 4.73
N VAL A 476 36.02 29.81 3.96
CA VAL A 476 36.52 28.43 3.94
C VAL A 476 37.57 28.26 5.05
N ASP A 477 37.14 27.68 6.16
CA ASP A 477 37.99 27.40 7.34
C ASP A 477 37.73 26.04 7.99
N GLY A 478 36.78 25.25 7.45
CA GLY A 478 36.40 23.95 7.99
C GLY A 478 35.53 23.99 9.25
N VAL A 479 35.14 25.19 9.71
CA VAL A 479 34.39 25.36 10.95
C VAL A 479 32.94 25.74 10.64
N ALA A 480 32.00 24.90 11.08
CA ALA A 480 30.57 25.20 11.07
C ALA A 480 30.21 26.26 12.15
N GLY A 481 30.78 27.46 12.02
CA GLY A 481 30.41 28.63 12.83
C GLY A 481 29.04 29.19 12.45
N GLN A 482 28.56 30.18 13.20
CA GLN A 482 27.22 30.77 13.07
C GLN A 482 26.79 31.06 11.62
N GLN A 483 27.62 31.75 10.84
CA GLN A 483 27.32 32.08 9.43
C GLN A 483 27.19 30.83 8.55
N THR A 484 28.05 29.83 8.75
CA THR A 484 27.98 28.56 8.04
C THR A 484 26.70 27.81 8.39
N ARG A 485 26.34 27.77 9.67
CA ARG A 485 25.13 27.11 10.17
C ARG A 485 23.85 27.79 9.69
N GLN A 486 23.72 29.11 9.84
CA GLN A 486 22.52 29.82 9.37
C GLN A 486 22.29 29.65 7.86
N ALA A 487 23.36 29.66 7.04
CA ALA A 487 23.25 29.37 5.61
C ALA A 487 22.85 27.90 5.34
N LEU A 488 23.46 26.95 6.05
CA LEU A 488 23.19 25.52 5.92
C LEU A 488 21.77 25.15 6.35
N ILE A 489 21.28 25.74 7.43
CA ILE A 489 19.92 25.59 7.94
C ILE A 489 18.90 26.09 6.91
N ALA A 490 19.09 27.31 6.38
CA ALA A 490 18.20 27.88 5.37
C ALA A 490 18.16 27.03 4.09
N GLU A 491 19.32 26.53 3.63
CA GLU A 491 19.36 25.64 2.47
C GLU A 491 18.69 24.28 2.77
N TYR A 492 18.89 23.73 3.97
CA TYR A 492 18.30 22.44 4.38
C TYR A 492 16.77 22.49 4.50
N MET A 493 16.20 23.52 5.13
CA MET A 493 14.75 23.73 5.19
C MET A 493 14.13 23.82 3.79
N SER A 494 14.80 24.52 2.86
CA SER A 494 14.32 24.65 1.46
C SER A 494 14.28 23.34 0.65
N LEU A 495 14.84 22.23 1.16
CA LEU A 495 14.90 20.96 0.42
C LEU A 495 13.56 20.23 0.32
N ASP A 496 12.61 20.49 1.22
CA ASP A 496 11.32 19.80 1.19
C ASP A 496 10.28 20.46 0.27
N GLY A 497 10.38 21.76 -0.04
CA GLY A 497 9.34 22.47 -0.81
C GLY A 497 7.96 22.55 -0.13
N ALA A 498 7.89 22.27 1.18
CA ALA A 498 6.69 22.25 2.02
C ALA A 498 6.82 23.32 3.14
N SER A 499 7.20 24.53 2.77
CA SER A 499 7.24 25.67 3.68
C SER A 499 5.84 26.25 3.93
N LEU A 500 5.57 26.61 5.18
CA LEU A 500 4.40 27.40 5.60
C LEU A 500 4.52 28.89 5.25
N GLN A 501 5.66 29.36 4.72
CA GLN A 501 5.80 30.74 4.22
C GLN A 501 4.84 31.03 3.04
N ASP A 502 4.45 30.00 2.28
CA ASP A 502 3.42 30.09 1.24
C ASP A 502 2.00 30.33 1.83
N PHE A 503 1.80 30.12 3.14
CA PHE A 503 0.49 30.12 3.83
C PHE A 503 0.41 31.10 5.02
N VAL A 504 1.24 32.15 5.03
CA VAL A 504 1.34 33.12 6.12
C VAL A 504 0.00 33.83 6.35
N GLY A 505 -0.56 33.66 7.55
CA GLY A 505 -1.85 34.22 7.95
C GLY A 505 -3.05 33.31 7.68
N GLU A 506 -2.87 32.22 6.93
CA GLU A 506 -3.89 31.19 6.71
C GLU A 506 -3.68 29.95 7.61
N ILE A 507 -2.41 29.59 7.86
CA ILE A 507 -2.06 28.47 8.74
C ILE A 507 -1.33 28.97 9.99
N ASP A 508 -1.94 28.78 11.15
CA ASP A 508 -1.37 29.14 12.45
C ASP A 508 -0.84 27.89 13.16
N ALA A 509 0.48 27.72 13.15
CA ALA A 509 1.15 26.54 13.69
C ALA A 509 1.65 26.73 15.14
N ILE A 510 1.12 25.89 16.04
CA ILE A 510 1.30 25.90 17.50
C ILE A 510 2.06 24.64 17.93
N ALA A 511 3.13 24.79 18.71
CA ALA A 511 3.89 23.66 19.26
C ALA A 511 3.38 23.23 20.64
N HIS A 512 3.20 21.92 20.84
CA HIS A 512 2.72 21.29 22.08
C HIS A 512 3.52 20.02 22.41
N GLY A 513 3.79 19.77 23.70
CA GLY A 513 4.50 18.57 24.15
C GLY A 513 3.60 17.59 24.91
N CYS A 514 3.62 16.31 24.55
CA CYS A 514 2.87 15.27 25.27
C CYS A 514 3.70 14.46 26.28
N GLY A 515 5.01 14.71 26.34
CA GLY A 515 5.94 13.96 27.20
C GLY A 515 5.93 12.47 26.90
N GLU A 516 6.05 11.68 27.94
CA GLU A 516 5.96 10.20 27.94
C GLU A 516 4.51 9.70 28.20
N ASN A 517 3.54 10.61 28.28
CA ASN A 517 2.22 10.33 28.87
C ASN A 517 1.26 9.54 27.96
N PHE A 518 1.59 9.41 26.68
CA PHE A 518 0.74 8.72 25.70
C PHE A 518 1.55 7.82 24.74
N PRO A 519 2.13 6.72 25.25
CA PRO A 519 2.82 5.73 24.43
C PRO A 519 1.90 5.08 23.40
N LEU A 520 2.46 4.59 22.30
CA LEU A 520 1.75 3.76 21.32
C LEU A 520 1.82 2.28 21.69
N GLU A 521 0.84 1.51 21.21
CA GLU A 521 0.94 0.05 21.14
C GLU A 521 2.06 -0.37 20.17
N ASP A 522 2.60 -1.59 20.30
CA ASP A 522 3.73 -2.09 19.49
C ASP A 522 3.47 -2.09 17.97
N ASP A 523 2.20 -2.05 17.52
CA ASP A 523 1.84 -1.93 16.10
C ASP A 523 1.77 -0.47 15.58
N GLY A 524 1.94 0.49 16.49
CA GLY A 524 1.94 1.92 16.24
C GLY A 524 0.57 2.55 15.92
N LYS A 525 -0.55 1.83 16.06
CA LYS A 525 -1.89 2.33 15.70
C LYS A 525 -2.63 2.94 16.89
N GLY A 526 -2.81 2.18 17.97
CA GLY A 526 -3.48 2.60 19.20
C GLY A 526 -2.54 3.25 20.22
N LEU A 527 -3.13 3.81 21.28
CA LEU A 527 -2.39 4.23 22.48
C LEU A 527 -2.33 3.05 23.46
N ASP A 528 -1.16 2.79 24.04
CA ASP A 528 -1.02 1.76 25.05
C ASP A 528 -1.76 2.18 26.33
N ALA A 529 -2.68 1.33 26.79
CA ALA A 529 -3.46 1.55 27.99
C ALA A 529 -2.72 1.17 29.29
N ALA A 530 -1.62 0.42 29.20
CA ALA A 530 -0.81 -0.05 30.32
C ALA A 530 0.71 -0.05 30.01
N PRO A 531 1.28 1.10 29.58
CA PRO A 531 2.64 1.15 29.06
C PRO A 531 3.70 0.81 30.11
N ALA A 532 4.74 0.11 29.66
CA ALA A 532 5.91 -0.18 30.48
C ALA A 532 6.70 1.11 30.75
N ASN A 533 7.00 1.36 32.03
CA ASN A 533 7.88 2.45 32.43
C ASN A 533 9.36 2.08 32.13
N GLY A 534 10.17 3.03 31.67
CA GLY A 534 11.55 2.77 31.27
C GLY A 534 11.72 2.17 29.87
N LYS A 535 10.66 2.04 29.06
CA LYS A 535 10.71 1.49 27.68
C LYS A 535 11.32 2.54 26.74
N ARG A 536 12.44 2.19 26.08
CA ARG A 536 12.95 2.93 24.92
C ARG A 536 12.19 2.50 23.67
N ASP A 537 11.12 3.20 23.34
CA ASP A 537 10.33 2.92 22.14
C ASP A 537 10.59 3.97 21.04
N PRO A 538 11.18 3.58 19.88
CA PRO A 538 11.33 4.47 18.73
C PRO A 538 10.00 5.02 18.19
N LEU A 539 8.87 4.31 18.32
CA LEU A 539 7.54 4.77 17.90
C LEU A 539 7.02 5.94 18.76
N ASP A 540 7.53 6.07 19.99
CA ASP A 540 7.22 7.20 20.88
C ASP A 540 8.11 8.44 20.64
N ARG A 541 9.15 8.29 19.83
CA ARG A 541 10.00 9.41 19.36
C ARG A 541 9.41 10.01 18.09
N ARG A 542 8.19 10.50 18.21
CA ARG A 542 7.38 11.02 17.09
C ARG A 542 6.96 12.47 17.27
N VAL A 543 6.54 13.08 16.16
CA VAL A 543 5.78 14.33 16.13
C VAL A 543 4.50 14.09 15.32
N GLU A 544 3.40 14.70 15.75
CA GLU A 544 2.06 14.54 15.18
C GLU A 544 1.51 15.92 14.80
N LEU A 545 1.03 16.07 13.57
CA LEU A 545 0.52 17.32 13.03
C LEU A 545 -0.99 17.19 12.87
N PHE A 546 -1.74 17.91 13.69
CA PHE A 546 -3.19 17.97 13.61
C PHE A 546 -3.61 19.27 12.91
N PHE A 547 -4.28 19.13 11.77
CA PHE A 547 -4.89 20.23 11.02
C PHE A 547 -6.35 20.35 11.43
N PHE A 548 -6.70 21.38 12.20
CA PHE A 548 -8.07 21.69 12.62
C PHE A 548 -8.63 22.84 11.77
N ASP A 549 -9.89 22.79 11.36
CA ASP A 549 -10.53 23.89 10.62
C ASP A 549 -10.47 25.21 11.42
N ASP A 550 -10.13 26.33 10.77
CA ASP A 550 -9.89 27.61 11.46
C ASP A 550 -11.13 28.14 12.20
N GLU A 551 -12.35 27.85 11.71
CA GLU A 551 -13.63 28.28 12.30
C GLU A 551 -13.82 27.75 13.74
N PHE A 552 -13.37 26.53 14.03
CA PHE A 552 -13.48 25.92 15.36
C PHE A 552 -12.18 26.01 16.16
N GLY A 553 -11.04 26.10 15.46
CA GLY A 553 -9.72 26.01 16.06
C GLY A 553 -9.44 24.67 16.74
N VAL A 554 -8.35 24.63 17.51
CA VAL A 554 -7.92 23.42 18.24
C VAL A 554 -8.95 23.08 19.32
N THR A 555 -9.70 22.00 19.14
CA THR A 555 -10.82 21.62 20.01
C THR A 555 -10.66 20.18 20.54
N PRO A 556 -10.56 19.96 21.87
CA PRO A 556 -10.49 20.98 22.93
C PRO A 556 -9.20 21.81 22.84
N PRO A 557 -9.16 23.03 23.40
CA PRO A 557 -7.95 23.86 23.38
C PRO A 557 -6.80 23.20 24.16
N PRO A 558 -5.53 23.41 23.77
CA PRO A 558 -4.38 22.86 24.50
C PRO A 558 -4.35 23.34 25.96
N PRO A 559 -4.12 22.44 26.95
CA PRO A 559 -4.17 22.77 28.37
C PRO A 559 -2.97 23.61 28.87
N GLY A 560 -2.06 23.99 27.96
CA GLY A 560 -0.79 24.66 28.20
C GLY A 560 0.17 24.31 27.07
N SER A 561 1.48 24.52 27.27
CA SER A 561 2.51 24.04 26.32
C SER A 561 2.76 22.53 26.40
N ASN A 562 2.28 21.87 27.46
CA ASN A 562 2.42 20.43 27.64
C ASN A 562 1.11 19.80 28.17
N SER A 563 0.80 18.60 27.68
CA SER A 563 -0.17 17.70 28.31
C SER A 563 0.44 17.08 29.58
N LYS A 564 -0.36 16.92 30.63
CA LYS A 564 0.06 16.29 31.89
C LYS A 564 -0.34 14.81 31.91
N PRO A 565 0.21 13.99 32.84
CA PRO A 565 -0.32 12.65 33.09
C PRO A 565 -1.84 12.67 33.29
N GLY A 566 -2.57 11.88 32.50
CA GLY A 566 -4.04 11.81 32.54
C GLY A 566 -4.81 12.94 31.84
N SER A 567 -4.14 13.82 31.09
CA SER A 567 -4.79 14.80 30.20
C SER A 567 -5.75 14.10 29.22
N ARG A 568 -6.93 14.68 29.01
CA ARG A 568 -8.01 14.11 28.16
C ARG A 568 -8.02 14.69 26.74
N GLU A 569 -7.30 15.79 26.55
CA GLU A 569 -7.31 16.61 25.34
C GLU A 569 -6.67 15.87 24.16
N TYR A 570 -5.45 15.35 24.32
CA TYR A 570 -4.75 14.59 23.26
C TYR A 570 -5.49 13.31 22.81
N PRO A 571 -6.03 12.47 23.72
CA PRO A 571 -6.89 11.35 23.30
C PRO A 571 -8.13 11.78 22.52
N LEU A 572 -8.74 12.93 22.86
CA LEU A 572 -9.87 13.50 22.10
C LEU A 572 -9.43 14.02 20.72
N TRP A 573 -8.28 14.70 20.61
CA TRP A 573 -7.72 15.11 19.32
C TRP A 573 -7.55 13.91 18.39
N ARG A 574 -6.94 12.81 18.87
CA ARG A 574 -6.81 11.55 18.11
C ARG A 574 -8.16 10.93 17.75
N LYS A 575 -9.14 10.92 18.66
CA LYS A 575 -10.47 10.35 18.40
C LYS A 575 -11.20 11.11 17.28
N ARG A 576 -11.01 12.42 17.19
CA ARG A 576 -11.69 13.32 16.22
C ARG A 576 -11.02 13.39 14.85
N VAL A 577 -9.92 12.66 14.64
CA VAL A 577 -9.24 12.56 13.34
C VAL A 577 -10.15 11.86 12.33
N VAL A 578 -10.48 12.57 11.24
CA VAL A 578 -11.29 12.01 10.13
C VAL A 578 -10.43 11.41 9.02
N GLU A 579 -9.17 11.83 8.91
CA GLU A 579 -8.21 11.34 7.92
C GLU A 579 -6.79 11.30 8.52
N LYS A 580 -6.04 10.24 8.22
CA LYS A 580 -4.73 9.97 8.80
C LYS A 580 -3.68 9.62 7.74
N LEU A 581 -2.62 10.40 7.69
CA LEU A 581 -1.40 10.12 6.92
C LEU A 581 -0.28 9.68 7.88
N VAL A 582 0.37 8.56 7.58
CA VAL A 582 1.54 8.08 8.34
C VAL A 582 2.76 8.20 7.45
N LEU A 583 3.76 8.94 7.91
CA LEU A 583 5.00 9.23 7.21
C LEU A 583 6.13 8.39 7.81
N ARG A 584 6.89 7.66 6.99
CA ARG A 584 7.90 6.71 7.47
C ARG A 584 9.26 6.85 6.76
N PRO A 585 10.38 6.52 7.42
CA PRO A 585 11.70 6.51 6.75
C PRO A 585 11.82 5.50 5.60
N GLU A 586 10.98 4.47 5.56
CA GLU A 586 10.93 3.48 4.46
C GLU A 586 10.37 4.05 3.14
N ASP A 587 9.74 5.23 3.17
CA ASP A 587 9.33 5.99 1.98
C ASP A 587 10.52 6.71 1.28
N ASN A 588 11.73 6.62 1.85
CA ASN A 588 12.94 7.29 1.37
C ASN A 588 13.62 6.54 0.20
N VAL A 589 14.07 7.29 -0.81
CA VAL A 589 14.61 6.77 -2.09
C VAL A 589 16.15 6.72 -2.10
N GLY A 590 16.77 6.58 -0.93
CA GLY A 590 18.24 6.56 -0.77
C GLY A 590 18.92 5.28 -1.29
N PRO A 591 20.25 5.32 -1.49
CA PRO A 591 21.04 4.14 -1.89
C PRO A 591 20.89 2.99 -0.89
N LYS A 592 20.88 1.74 -1.40
CA LYS A 592 20.67 0.54 -0.59
C LYS A 592 21.96 -0.19 -0.30
N VAL A 593 22.34 -0.23 0.98
CA VAL A 593 23.45 -1.05 1.47
C VAL A 593 22.92 -2.36 2.04
N GLN A 594 23.39 -3.47 1.49
CA GLN A 594 23.15 -4.80 2.07
C GLN A 594 24.26 -5.12 3.06
N PHE A 595 23.95 -5.83 4.15
CA PHE A 595 24.98 -6.28 5.10
C PHE A 595 24.74 -7.71 5.58
N VAL A 596 25.83 -8.47 5.75
CA VAL A 596 25.84 -9.77 6.45
C VAL A 596 26.42 -9.55 7.85
N GLU A 597 25.78 -10.08 8.88
CA GLU A 597 26.20 -9.88 10.28
C GLU A 597 26.87 -11.12 10.89
N LEU A 598 28.01 -10.91 11.52
CA LEU A 598 28.66 -11.83 12.44
C LEU A 598 28.25 -11.45 13.88
N LEU A 599 27.30 -12.23 14.40
CA LEU A 599 26.70 -12.06 15.72
C LEU A 599 27.73 -12.11 16.85
N ASP A 600 27.54 -11.32 17.91
CA ASP A 600 28.39 -11.28 19.12
C ASP A 600 28.62 -12.65 19.78
N ALA A 601 27.72 -13.61 19.60
CA ALA A 601 27.95 -14.98 20.06
C ALA A 601 29.31 -15.54 19.58
N HIS A 602 29.85 -15.06 18.45
CA HIS A 602 31.16 -15.44 17.93
C HIS A 602 32.34 -14.69 18.58
N PHE A 603 32.12 -13.82 19.57
CA PHE A 603 33.16 -13.05 20.24
C PHE A 603 32.96 -13.01 21.76
N ARG A 604 33.94 -13.50 22.53
CA ARG A 604 33.93 -13.26 23.98
C ARG A 604 34.07 -11.77 24.31
N THR A 605 33.55 -11.38 25.46
CA THR A 605 33.81 -10.06 26.06
C THR A 605 35.32 -9.81 26.16
N ASP A 606 35.78 -8.67 25.65
CA ASP A 606 37.21 -8.31 25.60
C ASP A 606 38.10 -9.34 24.86
N SER A 607 37.54 -9.98 23.83
CA SER A 607 38.27 -10.77 22.84
C SER A 607 38.01 -10.25 21.42
N ALA A 608 39.05 -10.32 20.59
CA ALA A 608 38.97 -10.07 19.14
C ALA A 608 38.86 -11.36 18.32
N VAL A 609 38.98 -12.53 18.96
CA VAL A 609 38.91 -13.84 18.28
C VAL A 609 37.49 -14.13 17.83
N VAL A 610 37.34 -14.45 16.53
CA VAL A 610 36.11 -15.03 15.97
C VAL A 610 36.06 -16.51 16.34
N LEU A 611 35.11 -16.91 17.16
CA LEU A 611 34.83 -18.29 17.54
C LEU A 611 34.19 -19.08 16.38
N PRO A 612 34.36 -20.42 16.31
CA PRO A 612 33.87 -21.21 15.19
C PRO A 612 32.36 -21.47 15.25
N GLU A 613 31.84 -21.58 16.47
CA GLU A 613 30.44 -21.73 16.84
C GLU A 613 30.17 -20.69 17.93
N GLY A 614 29.00 -20.03 17.91
CA GLY A 614 28.68 -18.99 18.90
C GLY A 614 28.50 -19.50 20.34
N GLU A 615 28.69 -18.63 21.33
CA GLU A 615 28.24 -18.87 22.71
C GLU A 615 26.70 -18.91 22.77
N ASP A 616 26.16 -20.09 23.11
CA ASP A 616 24.73 -20.41 23.14
C ASP A 616 23.95 -19.58 24.19
N PRO A 617 22.96 -18.76 23.78
CA PRO A 617 22.14 -17.99 24.70
C PRO A 617 20.65 -18.43 24.66
N ASP A 618 20.32 -19.67 25.04
CA ASP A 618 19.35 -19.86 26.16
C ASP A 618 19.20 -21.32 26.67
N GLN A 619 18.65 -21.47 27.87
CA GLN A 619 18.59 -22.72 28.66
C GLN A 619 17.71 -23.87 28.10
N GLN A 620 17.31 -23.86 26.82
CA GLN A 620 16.35 -24.81 26.25
C GLN A 620 16.78 -25.48 24.93
N GLY A 621 17.96 -25.16 24.39
CA GLY A 621 18.63 -25.98 23.37
C GLY A 621 17.87 -26.17 22.05
N GLN A 622 17.22 -25.12 21.53
CA GLN A 622 16.53 -25.13 20.23
C GLN A 622 16.89 -23.96 19.31
N HIS A 623 18.18 -23.80 18.99
CA HIS A 623 18.59 -23.16 17.74
C HIS A 623 19.78 -23.92 17.13
N ASP A 624 19.73 -24.22 15.83
CA ASP A 624 20.91 -24.72 15.11
C ASP A 624 21.96 -23.61 15.11
N ALA A 625 23.09 -23.83 15.79
CA ALA A 625 24.09 -22.79 16.01
C ALA A 625 24.67 -22.25 14.68
N PHE A 626 24.70 -20.93 14.54
CA PHE A 626 25.43 -20.27 13.46
C PHE A 626 26.94 -20.52 13.62
N SER A 627 27.64 -20.64 12.50
CA SER A 627 29.10 -20.83 12.46
C SER A 627 29.80 -19.71 11.71
N ALA A 628 31.04 -19.41 12.11
CA ALA A 628 31.88 -18.42 11.42
C ALA A 628 32.16 -18.81 9.97
N ALA A 629 32.27 -20.11 9.66
CA ALA A 629 32.39 -20.61 8.29
C ALA A 629 31.13 -20.31 7.46
N GLY A 630 29.93 -20.47 8.05
CA GLY A 630 28.66 -20.11 7.40
C GLY A 630 28.53 -18.61 7.12
N PHE A 631 29.01 -17.76 8.04
CA PHE A 631 29.11 -16.32 7.84
C PHE A 631 30.03 -15.95 6.67
N VAL A 632 31.29 -16.41 6.67
CA VAL A 632 32.24 -16.09 5.58
C VAL A 632 31.76 -16.65 4.25
N ALA A 633 31.19 -17.85 4.24
CA ALA A 633 30.61 -18.43 3.03
C ALA A 633 29.42 -17.63 2.50
N THR A 634 28.58 -17.06 3.38
CA THR A 634 27.50 -16.15 2.98
C THR A 634 28.07 -14.88 2.35
N VAL A 635 29.10 -14.27 2.95
CA VAL A 635 29.78 -13.07 2.40
C VAL A 635 30.32 -13.33 0.98
N LEU A 636 31.02 -14.45 0.78
CA LEU A 636 31.59 -14.82 -0.53
C LEU A 636 30.51 -15.09 -1.59
N ARG A 637 29.41 -15.77 -1.22
CA ARG A 637 28.29 -16.02 -2.14
C ARG A 637 27.49 -14.76 -2.46
N VAL A 638 27.32 -13.83 -1.52
CA VAL A 638 26.69 -12.52 -1.82
C VAL A 638 27.52 -11.72 -2.82
N ASN A 639 28.85 -11.78 -2.75
CA ASN A 639 29.74 -11.17 -3.75
C ASN A 639 29.65 -11.85 -5.13
N GLU A 640 29.64 -13.19 -5.19
CA GLU A 640 29.46 -13.97 -6.44
C GLU A 640 28.08 -13.69 -7.08
N GLU A 641 27.02 -13.61 -6.27
CA GLU A 641 25.65 -13.30 -6.70
C GLU A 641 25.48 -11.84 -7.15
N GLN A 642 26.33 -10.92 -6.68
CA GLN A 642 26.25 -9.47 -6.92
C GLN A 642 27.63 -8.84 -7.23
N PRO A 643 28.26 -9.21 -8.35
CA PRO A 643 29.65 -8.85 -8.64
C PRO A 643 29.84 -7.34 -8.81
N GLY A 644 30.96 -6.84 -8.30
CA GLY A 644 31.37 -5.44 -8.46
C GLY A 644 30.89 -4.47 -7.37
N ARG A 645 30.10 -4.93 -6.39
CA ARG A 645 29.82 -4.15 -5.17
C ARG A 645 31.10 -3.91 -4.35
N GLY A 646 31.20 -2.75 -3.71
CA GLY A 646 32.30 -2.42 -2.80
C GLY A 646 32.04 -2.92 -1.38
N LEU A 647 32.99 -3.63 -0.79
CA LEU A 647 32.90 -4.18 0.58
C LEU A 647 33.54 -3.26 1.63
N LEU A 648 32.95 -3.25 2.83
CA LEU A 648 33.56 -2.77 4.09
C LEU A 648 33.29 -3.78 5.21
N VAL A 649 34.29 -4.07 6.04
CA VAL A 649 34.11 -4.81 7.30
C VAL A 649 34.07 -3.84 8.48
N ALA A 650 32.91 -3.68 9.11
CA ALA A 650 32.65 -2.73 10.19
C ALA A 650 32.49 -3.45 11.53
N GLY A 651 33.39 -3.22 12.48
CA GLY A 651 33.29 -3.78 13.83
C GLY A 651 32.64 -2.81 14.81
N HIS A 652 31.87 -3.34 15.76
CA HIS A 652 31.16 -2.58 16.79
C HIS A 652 31.38 -3.19 18.19
N THR A 653 31.14 -2.38 19.22
CA THR A 653 31.14 -2.78 20.64
C THR A 653 29.89 -2.23 21.35
N ASP A 654 29.60 -2.74 22.54
CA ASP A 654 28.64 -2.11 23.46
C ASP A 654 29.32 -0.97 24.25
N THR A 655 28.53 -0.20 25.00
CA THR A 655 29.01 0.96 25.76
C THR A 655 29.61 0.57 27.12
N ALA A 656 30.00 -0.70 27.32
CA ALA A 656 30.38 -1.24 28.62
C ALA A 656 31.80 -0.85 29.08
N ALA A 657 32.58 -0.17 28.24
CA ALA A 657 33.92 0.33 28.51
C ALA A 657 33.98 1.85 28.22
N ASN A 658 35.17 2.38 27.94
CA ASN A 658 35.32 3.74 27.42
C ASN A 658 35.61 3.71 25.92
N ASP A 659 35.31 4.82 25.25
CA ASP A 659 35.46 5.06 23.81
C ASP A 659 36.77 4.45 23.28
N THR A 660 37.92 4.84 23.85
CA THR A 660 39.25 4.41 23.38
C THR A 660 39.45 2.89 23.43
N HIS A 661 38.92 2.21 24.46
CA HIS A 661 38.98 0.76 24.57
C HIS A 661 38.07 0.08 23.54
N ASN A 662 36.91 0.68 23.29
CA ASN A 662 35.87 0.19 22.40
C ASN A 662 36.23 0.40 20.92
N ASP A 663 36.83 1.53 20.57
CA ASP A 663 37.43 1.81 19.26
C ASP A 663 38.53 0.79 18.92
N GLU A 664 39.43 0.51 19.87
CA GLU A 664 40.49 -0.47 19.64
C GLU A 664 39.91 -1.89 19.48
N LEU A 665 39.00 -2.30 20.36
CA LEU A 665 38.41 -3.64 20.32
C LEU A 665 37.56 -3.87 19.07
N SER A 666 36.72 -2.91 18.70
CA SER A 666 35.89 -2.96 17.49
C SER A 666 36.75 -3.04 16.22
N ARG A 667 37.82 -2.23 16.13
CA ARG A 667 38.80 -2.28 15.03
C ARG A 667 39.50 -3.64 14.95
N LEU A 668 39.92 -4.21 16.08
CA LEU A 668 40.55 -5.53 16.10
C LEU A 668 39.58 -6.62 15.63
N ARG A 669 38.33 -6.63 16.12
CA ARG A 669 37.28 -7.58 15.69
C ARG A 669 37.01 -7.48 14.19
N ALA A 670 36.91 -6.27 13.64
CA ALA A 670 36.75 -6.04 12.20
C ALA A 670 37.91 -6.64 11.38
N GLN A 671 39.16 -6.45 11.85
CA GLN A 671 40.35 -6.97 11.17
C GLN A 671 40.47 -8.51 11.25
N VAL A 672 40.12 -9.13 12.38
CA VAL A 672 40.07 -10.60 12.48
C VAL A 672 39.00 -11.18 11.55
N ALA A 673 37.80 -10.60 11.51
CA ALA A 673 36.76 -11.03 10.58
C ALA A 673 37.18 -10.84 9.11
N LEU A 674 37.78 -9.70 8.75
CA LEU A 674 38.35 -9.46 7.42
C LEU A 674 39.39 -10.52 7.05
N SER A 675 40.27 -10.91 7.98
CA SER A 675 41.31 -11.91 7.71
C SER A 675 40.74 -13.29 7.36
N LEU A 676 39.59 -13.68 7.92
CA LEU A 676 38.86 -14.89 7.54
C LEU A 676 38.18 -14.75 6.16
N VAL A 677 37.64 -13.56 5.83
CA VAL A 677 37.06 -13.29 4.50
C VAL A 677 38.12 -13.35 3.41
N GLU A 678 39.27 -12.68 3.60
CA GLU A 678 40.36 -12.62 2.60
C GLU A 678 41.24 -13.88 2.53
N GLY A 679 41.21 -14.76 3.54
CA GLY A 679 42.13 -15.92 3.59
C GLY A 679 43.51 -15.59 4.16
N ASN A 680 43.62 -14.52 4.95
CA ASN A 680 44.87 -13.95 5.42
C ASN A 680 45.34 -14.57 6.76
N ARG A 681 45.94 -15.76 6.67
CA ARG A 681 46.47 -16.54 7.80
C ARG A 681 47.39 -15.75 8.73
N ASP A 682 48.30 -14.94 8.18
CA ASP A 682 49.30 -14.23 8.98
C ASP A 682 48.71 -13.05 9.75
N THR A 683 47.73 -12.34 9.18
CA THR A 683 46.96 -11.33 9.91
C THR A 683 46.08 -11.96 10.99
N PHE A 684 45.36 -13.06 10.68
CA PHE A 684 44.56 -13.78 11.68
C PHE A 684 45.41 -14.20 12.88
N LYS A 685 46.53 -14.88 12.64
CA LYS A 685 47.33 -15.47 13.71
C LYS A 685 47.96 -14.41 14.62
N SER A 686 48.36 -13.26 14.05
CA SER A 686 48.95 -12.16 14.81
C SER A 686 47.89 -11.46 15.69
N LEU A 687 46.71 -11.16 15.14
CA LEU A 687 45.65 -10.45 15.87
C LEU A 687 44.98 -11.34 16.93
N ALA A 688 44.74 -12.62 16.63
CA ALA A 688 44.23 -13.58 17.61
C ALA A 688 45.23 -13.77 18.77
N ASN A 689 46.53 -13.86 18.46
CA ASN A 689 47.58 -13.89 19.50
C ASN A 689 47.61 -12.58 20.32
N GLN A 690 47.37 -11.43 19.71
CA GLN A 690 47.35 -10.12 20.38
C GLN A 690 46.23 -9.98 21.42
N ARG A 691 44.98 -10.41 21.12
CA ARG A 691 43.83 -10.16 22.02
C ARG A 691 42.80 -11.30 22.03
N HIS A 692 43.06 -12.29 22.88
CA HIS A 692 42.20 -13.45 23.14
C HIS A 692 41.97 -13.70 24.64
N LYS A 693 41.03 -14.60 24.96
CA LYS A 693 40.84 -15.21 26.29
C LYS A 693 41.28 -16.69 26.26
N PRO A 694 41.71 -17.28 27.39
CA PRO A 694 42.00 -18.71 27.45
C PRO A 694 40.78 -19.60 27.13
N ALA A 695 39.56 -19.09 27.37
CA ALA A 695 38.32 -19.75 26.98
C ALA A 695 38.11 -19.84 25.45
N ASP A 696 38.63 -18.89 24.65
CA ASP A 696 38.56 -18.95 23.17
C ASP A 696 39.32 -20.18 22.65
N ILE A 697 40.55 -20.37 23.15
CA ILE A 697 41.41 -21.51 22.84
C ILE A 697 40.69 -22.83 23.17
N ASN A 698 40.09 -22.93 24.36
CA ASN A 698 39.38 -24.13 24.77
C ASN A 698 38.16 -24.42 23.87
N GLN A 699 37.43 -23.40 23.44
CA GLN A 699 36.28 -23.57 22.55
C GLN A 699 36.70 -24.01 21.15
N ILE A 700 37.74 -23.40 20.58
CA ILE A 700 38.31 -23.81 19.30
C ILE A 700 38.80 -25.27 19.37
N LEU A 701 39.51 -25.65 20.42
CA LEU A 701 39.97 -27.04 20.62
C LEU A 701 38.82 -28.05 20.74
N SER A 702 37.73 -27.69 21.45
CA SER A 702 36.53 -28.53 21.56
C SER A 702 35.79 -28.64 20.22
N TRP A 703 35.71 -27.56 19.45
CA TRP A 703 35.14 -27.54 18.09
C TRP A 703 35.97 -28.39 17.12
N VAL A 704 37.29 -28.18 17.04
CA VAL A 704 38.19 -28.95 16.17
C VAL A 704 38.03 -30.46 16.42
N SER A 705 37.93 -30.87 17.69
CA SER A 705 37.74 -32.28 18.06
C SER A 705 36.39 -32.88 17.62
N LYS A 706 35.37 -32.03 17.40
CA LYS A 706 34.04 -32.44 16.91
C LYS A 706 33.95 -32.38 15.38
N ALA A 707 34.45 -31.31 14.77
CA ALA A 707 34.38 -31.04 13.34
C ALA A 707 35.34 -31.93 12.50
N PHE A 708 36.49 -32.31 13.06
CA PHE A 708 37.53 -33.09 12.37
C PHE A 708 37.76 -34.48 12.98
N ARG A 709 36.66 -35.15 13.38
CA ARG A 709 36.67 -36.55 13.87
C ARG A 709 37.22 -37.54 12.85
N ASP A 710 37.03 -37.26 11.56
CA ASP A 710 37.61 -37.99 10.43
C ASP A 710 39.14 -37.91 10.41
N LEU A 711 39.72 -36.76 10.83
CA LEU A 711 41.16 -36.53 10.94
C LEU A 711 41.73 -36.84 12.34
N ARG A 712 40.90 -37.30 13.28
CA ARG A 712 41.29 -37.75 14.65
C ARG A 712 41.98 -36.69 15.51
N PHE A 713 41.44 -35.47 15.54
CA PHE A 713 41.88 -34.44 16.49
C PHE A 713 41.33 -34.73 17.90
N ASP A 714 42.00 -35.56 18.69
CA ASP A 714 41.59 -35.95 20.05
C ASP A 714 41.93 -34.87 21.11
N CYS A 715 41.52 -33.62 20.86
CA CYS A 715 41.87 -32.41 21.59
C CYS A 715 40.71 -31.69 22.30
N ASP A 716 39.61 -32.36 22.63
CA ASP A 716 38.53 -31.73 23.42
C ASP A 716 38.99 -31.47 24.88
N PRO A 717 38.99 -30.21 25.39
CA PRO A 717 39.25 -29.90 26.79
C PRO A 717 38.06 -30.23 27.72
N GLY A 718 36.89 -30.58 27.16
CA GLY A 718 35.68 -30.88 27.91
C GLY A 718 34.97 -29.61 28.37
N LYS A 719 35.38 -29.05 29.52
CA LYS A 719 34.77 -27.81 30.04
C LYS A 719 35.51 -26.58 29.49
N ILE A 720 34.78 -25.70 28.80
CA ILE A 720 35.28 -24.37 28.43
C ILE A 720 35.50 -23.54 29.70
N SER A 721 36.72 -23.01 29.86
CA SER A 721 37.13 -22.25 31.05
C SER A 721 38.26 -21.27 30.73
N ASP A 722 38.51 -20.30 31.62
CA ASP A 722 39.63 -19.35 31.51
C ASP A 722 41.00 -19.94 31.92
N SER A 723 41.22 -21.23 31.66
CA SER A 723 42.50 -21.90 31.84
C SER A 723 42.71 -22.98 30.77
N VAL A 724 43.90 -23.02 30.16
CA VAL A 724 44.21 -23.93 29.05
C VAL A 724 45.11 -25.07 29.55
N ASP A 725 44.71 -26.32 29.30
CA ASP A 725 45.54 -27.48 29.60
C ASP A 725 46.55 -27.74 28.48
N SER A 726 47.84 -27.48 28.76
CA SER A 726 48.94 -27.71 27.83
C SER A 726 49.01 -29.13 27.25
N ARG A 727 48.42 -30.15 27.90
CA ARG A 727 48.34 -31.51 27.36
C ARG A 727 47.33 -31.62 26.21
N VAL A 728 46.23 -30.85 26.28
CA VAL A 728 45.22 -30.79 25.23
C VAL A 728 45.76 -30.04 24.03
N VAL A 729 46.47 -28.92 24.27
CA VAL A 729 47.18 -28.17 23.23
C VAL A 729 48.23 -29.02 22.52
N ARG A 730 49.05 -29.80 23.25
CA ARG A 730 50.03 -30.71 22.63
C ARG A 730 49.38 -31.75 21.71
N ARG A 731 48.24 -32.33 22.09
CA ARG A 731 47.50 -33.26 21.21
C ARG A 731 47.02 -32.59 19.92
N PHE A 732 46.54 -31.33 20.00
CA PHE A 732 46.19 -30.56 18.81
C PHE A 732 47.43 -30.31 17.94
N GLN A 733 48.54 -29.85 18.52
CA GLN A 733 49.80 -29.59 17.81
C GLN A 733 50.34 -30.87 17.12
N GLU A 734 50.31 -32.02 17.80
CA GLU A 734 50.65 -33.34 17.24
C GLU A 734 49.73 -33.73 16.08
N ALA A 735 48.41 -33.67 16.29
CA ALA A 735 47.42 -34.02 15.28
C ALA A 735 47.45 -33.08 14.07
N PHE A 736 47.74 -31.79 14.27
CA PHE A 736 47.92 -30.82 13.20
C PHE A 736 49.14 -31.17 12.35
N ASN A 737 50.31 -31.39 12.95
CA ASN A 737 51.53 -31.72 12.20
C ASN A 737 51.37 -33.00 11.35
N VAL A 738 50.60 -33.98 11.83
CA VAL A 738 50.25 -35.19 11.07
C VAL A 738 49.26 -34.90 9.94
N ASN A 739 48.23 -34.07 10.17
CA ASN A 739 47.11 -33.88 9.24
C ASN A 739 47.17 -32.61 8.38
N LYS A 740 48.17 -31.73 8.53
CA LYS A 740 48.20 -30.41 7.86
C LYS A 740 48.01 -30.47 6.34
N SER A 741 48.55 -31.49 5.67
CA SER A 741 48.34 -31.73 4.24
C SER A 741 46.88 -32.01 3.90
N SER A 742 46.15 -32.73 4.76
CA SER A 742 44.71 -33.00 4.64
C SER A 742 43.85 -31.78 4.97
N LEU A 743 44.39 -30.82 5.73
CA LEU A 743 43.79 -29.48 5.93
C LEU A 743 44.08 -28.52 4.76
N GLY A 744 44.92 -28.92 3.80
CA GLY A 744 45.40 -28.03 2.72
C GLY A 744 46.49 -27.04 3.15
N SER A 745 47.02 -27.16 4.37
CA SER A 745 48.05 -26.25 4.90
C SER A 745 49.45 -26.62 4.42
N ALA A 746 50.15 -25.62 3.88
CA ALA A 746 51.56 -25.70 3.47
C ALA A 746 52.53 -25.25 4.58
N ALA A 747 52.04 -24.99 5.80
CA ALA A 747 52.84 -24.45 6.89
C ALA A 747 53.95 -25.42 7.37
N ALA A 748 54.97 -24.86 8.02
CA ALA A 748 55.94 -25.64 8.78
C ALA A 748 55.25 -26.36 9.96
N ASP A 749 55.93 -27.36 10.54
CA ASP A 749 55.41 -28.03 11.75
C ASP A 749 55.37 -27.04 12.92
N VAL A 750 54.24 -27.01 13.64
CA VAL A 750 54.11 -26.22 14.87
C VAL A 750 54.90 -26.90 16.00
N ALA A 751 55.46 -26.11 16.91
CA ALA A 751 56.14 -26.66 18.08
C ALA A 751 55.14 -27.42 18.97
N VAL A 752 55.49 -28.63 19.41
CA VAL A 752 54.67 -29.44 20.34
C VAL A 752 55.06 -29.10 21.78
N ASP A 753 54.81 -27.86 22.17
CA ASP A 753 55.17 -27.31 23.49
C ASP A 753 53.97 -27.19 24.44
N GLY A 754 52.74 -27.21 23.93
CA GLY A 754 51.50 -27.00 24.68
C GLY A 754 51.17 -25.53 24.93
N VAL A 755 51.77 -24.61 24.18
CA VAL A 755 51.55 -23.16 24.24
C VAL A 755 50.90 -22.71 22.92
N VAL A 756 49.80 -21.97 23.01
CA VAL A 756 49.16 -21.40 21.81
C VAL A 756 49.85 -20.10 21.43
N GLY A 757 50.99 -20.21 20.75
CA GLY A 757 51.65 -19.10 20.06
C GLY A 757 51.09 -18.88 18.64
N GLU A 758 51.64 -17.90 17.92
CA GLU A 758 51.17 -17.51 16.57
C GLU A 758 51.05 -18.69 15.60
N GLU A 759 52.01 -19.62 15.54
CA GLU A 759 51.88 -20.76 14.62
C GLU A 759 50.79 -21.76 15.02
N THR A 760 50.41 -21.82 16.30
CA THR A 760 49.22 -22.59 16.73
C THR A 760 47.92 -21.86 16.37
N TRP A 761 47.90 -20.52 16.45
CA TRP A 761 46.78 -19.73 15.90
C TRP A 761 46.65 -19.86 14.38
N GLY A 762 47.78 -19.93 13.66
CA GLY A 762 47.80 -20.25 12.24
C GLY A 762 47.29 -21.67 11.94
N ALA A 763 47.59 -22.65 12.80
CA ALA A 763 47.03 -23.98 12.69
C ALA A 763 45.51 -24.02 12.96
N PHE A 764 44.99 -23.19 13.86
CA PHE A 764 43.53 -23.01 14.01
C PHE A 764 42.91 -22.38 12.76
N PHE A 765 43.54 -21.36 12.16
CA PHE A 765 43.11 -20.78 10.88
C PHE A 765 43.00 -21.83 9.77
N ASP A 766 43.99 -22.72 9.66
CA ASP A 766 43.99 -23.80 8.68
C ASP A 766 42.79 -24.77 8.87
N CYS A 767 42.29 -24.93 10.11
CA CYS A 767 41.03 -25.63 10.38
C CYS A 767 39.79 -24.83 9.93
N TYR A 768 39.75 -23.50 10.14
CA TYR A 768 38.67 -22.64 9.61
C TYR A 768 38.60 -22.70 8.08
N GLU A 769 39.75 -22.71 7.40
CA GLU A 769 39.83 -22.78 5.93
C GLU A 769 39.25 -24.08 5.36
N LEU A 770 39.53 -25.23 5.99
CA LEU A 770 38.93 -26.50 5.55
C LEU A 770 37.42 -26.53 5.81
N GLU A 771 36.95 -26.00 6.94
CA GLU A 771 35.51 -25.95 7.19
C GLU A 771 34.80 -24.94 6.28
N LEU A 772 35.44 -23.84 5.89
CA LEU A 772 34.91 -22.90 4.88
C LEU A 772 34.77 -23.57 3.50
N GLN A 773 35.76 -24.34 3.07
CA GLN A 773 35.67 -25.17 1.85
C GLN A 773 34.49 -26.16 1.94
N ARG A 774 34.39 -26.90 3.04
CA ARG A 774 33.26 -27.82 3.34
C ARG A 774 31.91 -27.10 3.42
N ALA A 775 31.87 -25.85 3.88
CA ALA A 775 30.65 -25.05 4.01
C ALA A 775 30.20 -24.47 2.66
N LEU A 776 31.13 -24.11 1.77
CA LEU A 776 30.83 -23.64 0.42
C LEU A 776 30.52 -24.76 -0.58
N GLY A 777 31.07 -25.96 -0.35
CA GLY A 777 31.08 -27.05 -1.33
C GLY A 777 32.10 -26.80 -2.46
N GLU A 778 33.19 -26.11 -2.16
CA GLU A 778 34.27 -25.76 -3.10
C GLU A 778 35.60 -26.31 -2.57
N ASP A 779 36.58 -26.53 -3.45
CA ASP A 779 37.95 -26.83 -3.04
C ASP A 779 38.77 -25.55 -2.80
N ALA A 780 40.05 -25.69 -2.44
CA ALA A 780 40.94 -24.55 -2.22
C ALA A 780 41.08 -23.62 -3.45
N ALA A 781 40.93 -24.15 -4.67
CA ALA A 781 41.00 -23.33 -5.89
C ALA A 781 39.69 -22.57 -6.13
N GLY A 782 38.54 -23.21 -5.89
CA GLY A 782 37.22 -22.56 -5.93
C GLY A 782 37.07 -21.46 -4.88
N LEU A 783 37.53 -21.70 -3.64
CA LEU A 783 37.57 -20.69 -2.59
C LEU A 783 38.50 -19.52 -2.96
N ALA A 784 39.68 -19.81 -3.53
CA ALA A 784 40.58 -18.76 -4.02
C ALA A 784 39.98 -17.94 -5.18
N ALA A 785 39.20 -18.57 -6.07
CA ALA A 785 38.49 -17.88 -7.15
C ALA A 785 37.43 -16.91 -6.59
N LEU A 786 36.58 -17.36 -5.65
CA LEU A 786 35.59 -16.50 -4.97
C LEU A 786 36.25 -15.30 -4.29
N ARG A 787 37.39 -15.50 -3.61
CA ARG A 787 38.15 -14.41 -2.98
C ARG A 787 38.77 -13.42 -3.97
N ALA A 788 39.17 -13.88 -5.16
CA ALA A 788 39.69 -13.01 -6.21
C ALA A 788 38.63 -12.07 -6.82
N GLU A 789 37.35 -12.35 -6.62
CA GLU A 789 36.23 -11.50 -7.04
C GLU A 789 35.85 -10.41 -6.03
N LEU A 790 36.40 -10.44 -4.79
CA LEU A 790 36.15 -9.42 -3.78
C LEU A 790 36.65 -8.04 -4.24
N ARG A 791 35.84 -7.01 -4.03
CA ARG A 791 36.19 -5.60 -4.27
C ARG A 791 35.89 -4.80 -3.02
N PHE A 792 36.83 -3.99 -2.55
CA PHE A 792 36.62 -3.15 -1.36
C PHE A 792 36.17 -1.74 -1.76
N ALA A 793 35.36 -1.11 -0.91
CA ALA A 793 34.95 0.28 -1.09
C ALA A 793 36.16 1.25 -1.08
N ASP A 794 37.20 0.91 -0.30
CA ASP A 794 38.51 1.53 -0.29
C ASP A 794 39.55 0.42 -0.02
N ASP A 795 40.46 0.16 -0.97
CA ASP A 795 41.52 -0.85 -0.84
C ASP A 795 42.49 -0.58 0.33
N THR A 796 42.57 0.68 0.81
CA THR A 796 43.36 1.07 1.98
C THR A 796 42.58 0.96 3.30
N ARG A 797 41.24 0.89 3.26
CA ARG A 797 40.33 0.89 4.44
C ARG A 797 39.30 -0.23 4.37
N LYS A 798 39.77 -1.44 4.07
CA LYS A 798 38.95 -2.67 3.96
C LYS A 798 38.14 -2.98 5.22
N SER A 799 38.61 -2.54 6.38
CA SER A 799 37.92 -2.70 7.67
C SER A 799 38.09 -1.49 8.57
N LEU A 800 37.06 -1.10 9.31
CA LEU A 800 37.07 -0.01 10.29
C LEU A 800 36.39 -0.44 11.61
N GLY A 801 36.85 0.14 12.72
CA GLY A 801 36.18 0.04 14.01
C GLY A 801 35.25 1.23 14.23
N PHE A 802 34.02 0.96 14.69
CA PHE A 802 32.99 1.97 14.94
C PHE A 802 32.74 2.19 16.44
N GLY A 803 33.49 1.50 17.30
CA GLY A 803 33.42 1.61 18.74
C GLY A 803 32.00 1.41 19.25
N GLU A 804 31.59 2.30 20.14
CA GLU A 804 30.25 2.37 20.71
C GLU A 804 29.38 3.48 20.08
N HIS A 805 29.81 4.08 18.97
CA HIS A 805 29.16 5.26 18.39
C HIS A 805 27.81 4.96 17.69
N PHE A 806 27.59 3.72 17.27
CA PHE A 806 26.35 3.29 16.58
C PHE A 806 25.73 2.02 17.23
N PRO A 807 25.27 2.14 18.50
CA PRO A 807 24.59 1.06 19.20
C PRO A 807 23.16 0.89 18.68
N ILE A 808 22.70 -0.36 18.62
CA ILE A 808 21.34 -0.76 18.26
C ILE A 808 20.47 -0.77 19.52
N ASP A 809 20.91 -1.49 20.55
CA ASP A 809 20.24 -1.55 21.86
C ASP A 809 20.64 -0.35 22.73
N GLU A 810 19.69 0.17 23.51
CA GLU A 810 19.90 1.24 24.50
C GLU A 810 20.66 2.47 23.95
N LEU A 811 20.34 2.90 22.72
CA LEU A 811 20.97 4.05 22.08
C LEU A 811 21.02 5.29 23.00
N GLY A 812 22.23 5.74 23.32
CA GLY A 812 22.50 6.86 24.23
C GLY A 812 22.58 6.49 25.71
N VAL A 813 22.98 5.25 26.05
CA VAL A 813 23.25 4.79 27.43
C VAL A 813 24.68 4.30 27.56
N ASP A 814 25.46 4.97 28.41
CA ASP A 814 26.82 4.55 28.77
C ASP A 814 26.78 3.36 29.74
N ASN A 815 27.83 2.54 29.75
CA ASN A 815 27.98 1.35 30.61
C ASN A 815 26.95 0.23 30.38
N PHE A 816 26.27 0.21 29.23
CA PHE A 816 25.31 -0.84 28.88
C PHE A 816 25.98 -2.04 28.22
N ARG A 817 25.62 -3.25 28.66
CA ARG A 817 26.09 -4.50 28.04
C ARG A 817 25.03 -5.07 27.11
N SER A 818 25.34 -5.16 25.82
CA SER A 818 24.43 -5.71 24.80
C SER A 818 25.16 -6.71 23.90
N GLN A 819 24.52 -7.84 23.62
CA GLN A 819 24.99 -8.77 22.59
C GLN A 819 24.82 -8.14 21.19
N THR A 820 23.64 -7.58 20.88
CA THR A 820 23.33 -6.92 19.60
C THR A 820 24.31 -5.80 19.23
N ASN A 821 24.83 -5.04 20.20
CA ASN A 821 25.77 -3.95 19.94
C ASN A 821 27.17 -4.47 19.56
N ARG A 822 27.57 -5.66 20.04
CA ARG A 822 28.92 -6.21 19.91
C ARG A 822 29.15 -7.03 18.63
N ARG A 823 28.62 -6.55 17.50
CA ARG A 823 28.61 -7.22 16.19
C ARG A 823 29.78 -6.86 15.28
N VAL A 824 30.00 -7.65 14.23
CA VAL A 824 30.77 -7.24 13.04
C VAL A 824 29.88 -7.36 11.81
N GLU A 825 29.80 -6.32 10.99
CA GLU A 825 29.02 -6.29 9.76
C GLU A 825 29.94 -6.29 8.54
N VAL A 826 29.56 -7.00 7.47
CA VAL A 826 30.17 -6.85 6.14
C VAL A 826 29.15 -6.20 5.23
N LEU A 827 29.42 -4.95 4.85
CA LEU A 827 28.53 -4.10 4.07
C LEU A 827 28.90 -4.13 2.58
N PHE A 828 27.89 -4.10 1.72
CA PHE A 828 28.00 -4.21 0.26
C PHE A 828 27.36 -3.01 -0.44
N PHE A 829 28.17 -2.03 -0.84
CA PHE A 829 27.74 -0.79 -1.52
C PHE A 829 27.60 -0.99 -3.03
N GLY A 830 26.63 -0.32 -3.65
CA GLY A 830 26.49 -0.30 -5.11
C GLY A 830 27.68 0.43 -5.79
N PRO A 831 28.04 0.08 -7.03
CA PRO A 831 29.13 0.77 -7.76
C PRO A 831 28.86 2.28 -7.89
N GLY A 832 29.76 3.10 -7.35
CA GLY A 832 29.63 4.57 -7.28
C GLY A 832 28.86 5.08 -6.05
N GLU A 833 28.24 4.20 -5.26
CA GLU A 833 27.56 4.50 -3.99
C GLU A 833 28.48 4.26 -2.78
N GLU A 834 29.79 4.04 -2.99
CA GLU A 834 30.73 3.73 -1.90
C GLU A 834 31.03 4.96 -1.01
N PRO A 835 31.10 4.77 0.32
CA PRO A 835 31.25 5.87 1.27
C PRO A 835 32.67 6.44 1.37
N ASP A 836 32.77 7.64 1.94
CA ASP A 836 34.00 8.34 2.31
C ASP A 836 34.66 7.72 3.56
N LEU A 837 35.30 6.58 3.37
CA LEU A 837 35.96 5.84 4.46
C LEU A 837 37.14 6.59 5.08
N ALA A 838 37.75 7.54 4.35
CA ALA A 838 38.78 8.43 4.89
C ALA A 838 38.21 9.42 5.91
N GLN A 839 37.02 9.98 5.63
CA GLN A 839 36.31 10.80 6.60
C GLN A 839 35.84 9.97 7.80
N THR A 840 35.31 8.76 7.56
CA THR A 840 34.87 7.84 8.63
C THR A 840 36.00 7.51 9.60
N GLU A 841 37.19 7.17 9.10
CA GLU A 841 38.37 6.88 9.93
C GLU A 841 38.82 8.09 10.78
N ALA A 842 38.60 9.31 10.28
CA ALA A 842 38.98 10.54 10.98
C ALA A 842 37.93 11.01 12.01
N ASP A 843 36.65 10.66 11.84
CA ASP A 843 35.54 11.11 12.70
C ASP A 843 34.34 10.14 12.65
N VAL A 844 34.50 9.00 13.32
CA VAL A 844 33.58 7.85 13.32
C VAL A 844 32.13 8.25 13.65
N GLU A 845 31.92 9.08 14.68
CA GLU A 845 30.60 9.57 15.15
C GLU A 845 29.74 10.19 14.03
N THR A 846 30.38 10.62 12.94
CA THR A 846 29.73 11.27 11.80
C THR A 846 29.78 10.46 10.50
N SER A 847 30.09 9.18 10.58
CA SER A 847 30.21 8.31 9.40
C SER A 847 28.90 8.17 8.63
N GLU A 848 28.92 8.55 7.36
CA GLU A 848 27.79 8.39 6.43
C GLU A 848 27.33 6.93 6.24
N VAL A 849 28.12 5.94 6.67
CA VAL A 849 27.73 4.51 6.72
C VAL A 849 26.55 4.27 7.66
N TYR A 850 26.50 4.99 8.79
CA TYR A 850 25.52 4.79 9.86
C TYR A 850 24.73 6.05 10.24
N LEU A 851 25.04 7.21 9.66
CA LEU A 851 24.20 8.41 9.79
C LEU A 851 22.78 8.13 9.26
N PRO A 852 21.72 8.41 10.04
CA PRO A 852 20.35 8.14 9.63
C PRO A 852 19.96 8.85 8.33
N GLY A 853 19.50 8.08 7.36
CA GLY A 853 18.96 8.57 6.09
C GLY A 853 19.93 8.65 4.93
N HIS A 854 21.21 8.34 5.13
CA HIS A 854 22.16 8.25 4.03
C HIS A 854 22.01 6.93 3.26
N TYR A 855 22.03 5.78 3.96
CA TYR A 855 21.78 4.47 3.36
C TYR A 855 20.53 3.79 3.92
N ALA A 856 19.73 3.17 3.05
CA ALA A 856 18.74 2.19 3.44
C ALA A 856 19.44 0.84 3.67
N ARG A 857 19.44 0.37 4.92
CA ARG A 857 20.19 -0.84 5.35
C ARG A 857 19.32 -2.10 5.27
N GLU A 858 19.77 -3.10 4.52
CA GLU A 858 19.08 -4.38 4.35
C GLU A 858 19.94 -5.53 4.87
N SER A 859 19.45 -6.27 5.87
CA SER A 859 20.17 -7.42 6.43
C SER A 859 20.02 -8.65 5.52
N VAL A 860 21.13 -9.32 5.25
CA VAL A 860 21.19 -10.61 4.55
C VAL A 860 21.45 -11.71 5.59
N PRO A 861 20.46 -12.60 5.86
CA PRO A 861 20.62 -13.64 6.85
C PRO A 861 21.76 -14.62 6.54
N THR A 862 22.59 -14.90 7.54
CA THR A 862 23.66 -15.90 7.45
C THR A 862 23.08 -17.29 7.15
N ARG A 863 23.52 -17.92 6.05
CA ARG A 863 22.99 -19.20 5.57
C ARG A 863 23.52 -20.34 6.45
N LYS A 864 22.62 -21.16 7.03
CA LYS A 864 22.97 -22.29 7.93
C LYS A 864 23.97 -23.27 7.31
N THR A 865 23.83 -23.55 6.02
CA THR A 865 24.89 -24.16 5.21
C THR A 865 24.93 -23.47 3.85
N ALA A 866 26.07 -22.90 3.47
CA ALA A 866 26.27 -22.32 2.14
C ALA A 866 26.61 -23.37 1.07
N ARG A 867 26.39 -24.66 1.37
CA ARG A 867 26.67 -25.78 0.46
C ARG A 867 25.71 -25.66 -0.71
N VAL A 868 26.23 -25.71 -1.92
CA VAL A 868 25.42 -25.49 -3.12
C VAL A 868 25.42 -26.75 -3.97
N ALA A 869 24.28 -27.43 -4.03
CA ALA A 869 24.09 -28.61 -4.85
C ALA A 869 23.93 -28.21 -6.32
N ARG A 870 24.75 -28.79 -7.22
CA ARG A 870 24.53 -28.66 -8.66
C ARG A 870 23.39 -29.60 -9.07
N VAL A 871 22.22 -29.04 -9.29
CA VAL A 871 21.05 -29.77 -9.80
C VAL A 871 21.02 -29.62 -11.32
N SER A 872 21.20 -30.73 -12.03
CA SER A 872 21.02 -30.82 -13.49
C SER A 872 19.79 -31.67 -13.79
N PHE A 873 18.82 -31.12 -14.52
CA PHE A 873 17.58 -31.82 -14.86
C PHE A 873 16.94 -31.27 -16.13
N VAL A 874 16.17 -32.11 -16.82
CA VAL A 874 15.32 -31.72 -17.94
C VAL A 874 13.86 -31.77 -17.47
N PRO A 875 13.17 -30.62 -17.35
CA PRO A 875 11.73 -30.57 -17.15
C PRO A 875 10.97 -31.52 -18.09
N ALA A 876 10.00 -32.27 -17.56
CA ALA A 876 9.23 -33.24 -18.36
C ALA A 876 8.48 -32.58 -19.54
N SER A 877 8.12 -31.31 -19.40
CA SER A 877 7.59 -30.44 -20.46
C SER A 877 8.59 -30.19 -21.61
N PHE A 878 9.89 -30.11 -21.33
CA PHE A 878 10.94 -29.83 -22.32
C PHE A 878 11.41 -31.09 -23.06
N GLN A 879 11.10 -32.29 -22.57
CA GLN A 879 11.37 -33.54 -23.27
C GLN A 879 10.72 -33.60 -24.67
N ASN A 880 9.59 -32.90 -24.84
CA ASN A 880 8.84 -32.84 -26.11
C ASN A 880 9.02 -31.52 -26.88
N PHE A 881 9.56 -30.47 -26.24
CA PHE A 881 9.85 -29.17 -26.86
C PHE A 881 11.23 -28.70 -26.41
N ARG A 882 12.21 -28.75 -27.34
CA ARG A 882 13.60 -28.34 -27.06
C ARG A 882 13.72 -26.82 -26.96
N LEU A 883 13.44 -26.28 -25.78
CA LEU A 883 13.77 -24.90 -25.41
C LEU A 883 15.26 -24.79 -25.10
N GLY A 884 16.10 -24.85 -26.14
CA GLY A 884 17.54 -24.66 -26.01
C GLY A 884 17.92 -23.18 -25.96
N GLN A 885 18.87 -22.81 -25.09
CA GLN A 885 19.29 -21.41 -24.87
C GLN A 885 18.16 -20.47 -24.38
N ALA A 886 17.11 -21.03 -23.78
CA ALA A 886 16.03 -20.26 -23.17
C ALA A 886 16.46 -19.71 -21.81
N PRO A 887 16.22 -18.42 -21.50
CA PRO A 887 16.46 -17.87 -20.17
C PRO A 887 15.57 -18.56 -19.12
N PHE A 888 16.15 -18.89 -17.96
CA PHE A 888 15.44 -19.43 -16.82
C PHE A 888 15.73 -18.66 -15.53
N SER A 889 14.78 -18.72 -14.59
CA SER A 889 14.97 -18.34 -13.20
C SER A 889 14.41 -19.41 -12.26
N ILE A 890 15.16 -19.75 -11.22
CA ILE A 890 14.75 -20.65 -10.14
C ILE A 890 14.61 -19.84 -8.86
N ARG A 891 13.44 -19.88 -8.21
CA ARG A 891 13.20 -19.29 -6.89
C ARG A 891 13.03 -20.39 -5.84
N THR A 892 13.91 -20.48 -4.85
CA THR A 892 13.86 -21.52 -3.80
C THR A 892 12.85 -21.19 -2.70
N ASN A 893 12.52 -22.18 -1.87
CA ASN A 893 11.73 -21.98 -0.64
C ASN A 893 12.39 -21.04 0.38
N ALA A 894 13.71 -20.81 0.27
CA ALA A 894 14.46 -19.85 1.08
C ALA A 894 14.54 -18.45 0.43
N GLY A 895 13.79 -18.21 -0.66
CA GLY A 895 13.75 -16.92 -1.36
C GLY A 895 14.92 -16.66 -2.34
N VAL A 896 15.92 -17.54 -2.40
CA VAL A 896 17.08 -17.40 -3.29
C VAL A 896 16.64 -17.48 -4.76
N LEU A 897 17.11 -16.55 -5.58
CA LEU A 897 16.79 -16.45 -7.01
C LEU A 897 18.04 -16.73 -7.86
N VAL A 898 18.07 -17.87 -8.55
CA VAL A 898 19.16 -18.27 -9.47
C VAL A 898 18.70 -18.08 -10.90
N LYS A 899 19.49 -17.40 -11.74
CA LYS A 899 19.19 -17.21 -13.17
C LYS A 899 20.21 -17.92 -14.05
N GLY A 900 19.80 -18.30 -15.26
CA GLY A 900 20.70 -18.92 -16.23
C GLY A 900 20.03 -19.12 -17.60
N THR A 901 20.66 -19.92 -18.45
CA THR A 901 20.12 -20.34 -19.74
C THR A 901 20.17 -21.86 -19.87
N THR A 902 19.14 -22.47 -20.45
CA THR A 902 19.16 -23.90 -20.76
C THR A 902 20.24 -24.26 -21.78
N ASP A 903 20.80 -25.46 -21.70
CA ASP A 903 21.71 -25.98 -22.74
C ASP A 903 20.98 -26.27 -24.07
N ALA A 904 21.70 -26.76 -25.08
CA ALA A 904 21.11 -27.10 -26.39
C ALA A 904 20.10 -28.27 -26.36
N ALA A 905 20.02 -29.03 -25.26
CA ALA A 905 19.08 -30.12 -25.04
C ALA A 905 17.86 -29.69 -24.19
N GLY A 906 17.86 -28.48 -23.63
CA GLY A 906 16.83 -28.00 -22.70
C GLY A 906 17.11 -28.35 -21.23
N THR A 907 18.33 -28.79 -20.89
CA THR A 907 18.73 -29.08 -19.52
C THR A 907 18.89 -27.78 -18.74
N VAL A 908 18.28 -27.73 -17.56
CA VAL A 908 18.55 -26.71 -16.55
C VAL A 908 19.66 -27.25 -15.65
N THR A 909 20.78 -26.53 -15.57
CA THR A 909 21.85 -26.80 -14.59
C THR A 909 22.00 -25.58 -13.69
N ALA A 910 21.76 -25.74 -12.40
CA ALA A 910 21.80 -24.67 -11.42
C ALA A 910 22.49 -25.11 -10.13
N LYS A 911 23.24 -24.19 -9.52
CA LYS A 911 23.74 -24.32 -8.15
C LYS A 911 22.61 -23.83 -7.21
N LEU A 912 22.00 -24.72 -6.41
CA LEU A 912 20.97 -24.40 -5.41
C LEU A 912 21.44 -24.71 -3.96
N PRO A 913 21.06 -23.95 -2.93
CA PRO A 913 21.37 -24.27 -1.53
C PRO A 913 21.00 -25.71 -1.15
N ALA A 914 21.85 -26.41 -0.39
CA ALA A 914 21.71 -27.84 -0.10
C ALA A 914 20.48 -28.19 0.77
N ASP A 915 19.92 -27.20 1.47
CA ASP A 915 18.66 -27.27 2.22
C ASP A 915 17.42 -26.92 1.37
N THR A 916 17.58 -26.63 0.08
CA THR A 916 16.48 -26.40 -0.86
C THR A 916 15.62 -27.66 -0.94
N SER A 917 14.42 -27.60 -0.36
CA SER A 917 13.42 -28.66 -0.42
C SER A 917 12.39 -28.42 -1.52
N ARG A 918 12.21 -27.17 -1.94
CA ARG A 918 11.32 -26.79 -3.04
C ARG A 918 11.89 -25.61 -3.82
N PHE A 919 11.63 -25.58 -5.11
CA PHE A 919 11.94 -24.43 -5.95
C PHE A 919 10.94 -24.26 -7.09
N LEU A 920 10.68 -23.02 -7.48
CA LEU A 920 9.88 -22.64 -8.64
C LEU A 920 10.81 -22.36 -9.81
N LEU A 921 10.71 -23.13 -10.90
CA LEU A 921 11.43 -22.86 -12.15
C LEU A 921 10.50 -22.14 -13.11
N THR A 922 10.90 -20.95 -13.55
CA THR A 922 10.25 -20.15 -14.59
C THR A 922 11.20 -20.07 -15.79
N VAL A 923 10.69 -20.28 -17.00
CA VAL A 923 11.45 -20.21 -18.27
C VAL A 923 10.75 -19.28 -19.24
N GLN A 924 11.53 -18.43 -19.90
CA GLN A 924 11.08 -17.34 -20.76
C GLN A 924 11.43 -17.59 -22.23
N ASP A 925 10.74 -16.91 -23.14
CA ASP A 925 11.04 -16.98 -24.57
C ASP A 925 12.38 -16.30 -24.88
N PRO A 926 13.30 -16.93 -25.64
CA PRO A 926 14.54 -16.29 -26.09
C PRO A 926 14.33 -15.15 -27.11
N ALA A 927 13.13 -14.95 -27.67
CA ALA A 927 12.82 -13.85 -28.59
C ALA A 927 12.45 -12.53 -27.85
N PRO A 928 13.08 -11.39 -28.18
CA PRO A 928 12.79 -10.12 -27.53
C PRO A 928 11.52 -9.47 -28.08
N LEU A 929 10.39 -9.72 -27.43
CA LEU A 929 9.17 -8.91 -27.54
C LEU A 929 8.94 -8.11 -26.23
N PRO A 930 8.18 -7.00 -26.25
CA PRO A 930 8.20 -5.99 -25.16
C PRO A 930 7.59 -6.44 -23.83
N GLU A 931 7.00 -7.64 -23.79
CA GLU A 931 6.21 -8.15 -22.68
C GLU A 931 6.62 -9.61 -22.45
N PHE A 932 7.28 -9.88 -21.31
CA PHE A 932 7.84 -11.20 -20.99
C PHE A 932 6.73 -12.26 -20.86
N GLN A 933 6.40 -12.95 -21.96
CA GLN A 933 5.57 -14.15 -21.88
C GLN A 933 6.39 -15.28 -21.25
N THR A 934 6.08 -15.58 -19.98
CA THR A 934 6.50 -16.80 -19.31
C THR A 934 6.03 -18.00 -20.14
N LEU A 935 6.97 -18.69 -20.79
CA LEU A 935 6.65 -19.90 -21.58
C LEU A 935 6.23 -21.06 -20.67
N PHE A 936 6.83 -21.12 -19.49
CA PHE A 936 6.65 -22.23 -18.57
C PHE A 936 6.99 -21.81 -17.14
N GLU A 937 6.15 -22.20 -16.19
CA GLU A 937 6.43 -22.08 -14.76
C GLU A 937 5.99 -23.37 -14.06
N GLN A 938 6.88 -23.99 -13.31
CA GLN A 938 6.58 -25.21 -12.55
C GLN A 938 7.34 -25.25 -11.22
N GLN A 939 6.62 -25.61 -10.16
CA GLN A 939 7.21 -25.90 -8.87
C GLN A 939 7.74 -27.35 -8.83
N TYR A 940 8.98 -27.48 -8.39
CA TYR A 940 9.67 -28.73 -8.12
C TYR A 940 9.83 -28.91 -6.61
N GLN A 941 9.72 -30.15 -6.15
CA GLN A 941 10.05 -30.54 -4.79
C GLN A 941 11.26 -31.45 -4.83
N LEU A 942 12.38 -30.97 -4.28
CA LEU A 942 13.51 -31.82 -3.90
C LEU A 942 13.06 -32.54 -2.63
N GLY A 943 12.50 -33.75 -2.81
CA GLY A 943 12.16 -34.62 -1.70
C GLY A 943 13.39 -34.83 -0.81
N VAL A 944 13.19 -34.97 0.50
CA VAL A 944 14.28 -35.27 1.44
C VAL A 944 14.99 -36.52 0.94
N LEU A 945 16.21 -36.35 0.41
CA LEU A 945 16.97 -37.45 -0.14
C LEU A 945 17.25 -38.42 1.00
N SER A 946 16.71 -39.63 0.91
CA SER A 946 17.02 -40.65 1.89
C SER A 946 18.52 -40.95 1.85
N PRO A 947 19.14 -41.42 2.95
CA PRO A 947 20.59 -41.66 3.00
C PRO A 947 21.06 -42.54 1.83
N ALA A 948 22.24 -42.22 1.27
CA ALA A 948 22.69 -42.81 0.00
C ALA A 948 22.94 -44.33 0.06
N ASP A 949 23.11 -44.87 1.26
CA ASP A 949 23.23 -46.29 1.59
C ASP A 949 21.86 -47.01 1.73
N THR A 950 20.75 -46.28 1.67
CA THR A 950 19.41 -46.87 1.57
C THR A 950 19.01 -47.09 0.10
N PRO A 951 18.29 -48.19 -0.22
CA PRO A 951 17.77 -48.42 -1.57
C PRO A 951 16.95 -47.24 -2.12
N HIS A 952 16.09 -46.65 -1.29
CA HIS A 952 15.31 -45.46 -1.66
C HIS A 952 16.22 -44.27 -2.02
N GLY A 953 17.21 -43.94 -1.17
CA GLY A 953 18.13 -42.83 -1.38
C GLY A 953 19.05 -43.02 -2.60
N ALA A 954 19.44 -44.26 -2.89
CA ALA A 954 20.18 -44.60 -4.09
C ALA A 954 19.32 -44.47 -5.36
N ILE A 955 18.08 -44.95 -5.34
CA ILE A 955 17.15 -44.87 -6.48
C ILE A 955 16.78 -43.41 -6.78
N GLN A 956 16.58 -42.57 -5.76
CA GLN A 956 16.39 -41.12 -5.93
C GLN A 956 17.59 -40.49 -6.68
N ARG A 957 18.82 -40.81 -6.28
CA ARG A 957 20.04 -40.31 -6.95
C ARG A 957 20.21 -40.84 -8.37
N LEU A 958 19.90 -42.12 -8.62
CA LEU A 958 19.91 -42.69 -9.98
C LEU A 958 18.88 -42.02 -10.92
N ARG A 959 17.74 -41.54 -10.41
CA ARG A 959 16.77 -40.72 -11.18
C ARG A 959 17.32 -39.33 -11.46
N MET A 960 17.95 -38.67 -10.47
CA MET A 960 18.58 -37.36 -10.65
C MET A 960 19.70 -37.41 -11.71
N LEU A 961 20.48 -38.49 -11.75
CA LEU A 961 21.52 -38.73 -12.75
C LEU A 961 20.97 -39.16 -14.13
N GLY A 962 19.65 -39.26 -14.31
CA GLY A 962 19.02 -39.74 -15.55
C GLY A 962 19.22 -41.23 -15.85
N LEU A 963 19.86 -41.98 -14.95
CA LEU A 963 20.17 -43.41 -15.12
C LEU A 963 18.98 -44.33 -14.82
N TRP A 964 17.96 -43.83 -14.13
CA TRP A 964 16.67 -44.51 -13.93
C TRP A 964 15.50 -43.58 -14.31
N VAL A 965 14.64 -44.05 -15.22
CA VAL A 965 13.48 -43.28 -15.74
C VAL A 965 12.14 -43.89 -15.28
N GLY A 966 12.17 -44.86 -14.36
CA GLY A 966 10.99 -45.52 -13.83
C GLY A 966 10.31 -44.78 -12.66
N PRO A 967 9.27 -45.39 -12.06
CA PRO A 967 8.60 -44.85 -10.89
C PRO A 967 9.54 -44.74 -9.68
N GLU A 968 9.12 -43.96 -8.68
CA GLU A 968 9.82 -43.87 -7.41
C GLU A 968 9.63 -45.17 -6.62
N LEU A 969 10.74 -45.82 -6.27
CA LEU A 969 10.75 -47.12 -5.61
C LEU A 969 11.55 -47.01 -4.31
N VAL A 970 10.97 -47.50 -3.21
CA VAL A 970 11.64 -47.56 -1.89
C VAL A 970 12.61 -48.73 -1.74
N VAL A 971 12.63 -49.66 -2.71
CA VAL A 971 13.47 -50.86 -2.76
C VAL A 971 13.96 -51.11 -4.19
N PHE A 972 15.09 -51.80 -4.35
CA PHE A 972 15.61 -52.15 -5.67
C PHE A 972 14.71 -53.15 -6.40
N SER A 973 14.30 -52.77 -7.61
CA SER A 973 13.85 -53.64 -8.70
C SER A 973 15.03 -54.07 -9.59
N GLU A 974 14.80 -55.02 -10.49
CA GLU A 974 15.76 -55.45 -11.53
C GLU A 974 16.27 -54.25 -12.34
N GLY A 975 15.37 -53.41 -12.87
CA GLY A 975 15.75 -52.23 -13.66
C GLY A 975 16.56 -51.17 -12.89
N THR A 976 16.25 -50.93 -11.61
CA THR A 976 17.07 -50.06 -10.75
C THR A 976 18.41 -50.70 -10.37
N THR A 977 18.49 -52.04 -10.35
CA THR A 977 19.74 -52.77 -10.12
C THR A 977 20.67 -52.64 -11.33
N ASP A 978 20.11 -52.68 -12.54
CA ASP A 978 20.88 -52.42 -13.77
C ASP A 978 21.29 -50.96 -13.90
N ALA A 979 20.44 -50.01 -13.50
CA ALA A 979 20.83 -48.61 -13.36
C ALA A 979 21.99 -48.42 -12.35
N LEU A 980 21.97 -49.16 -11.23
CA LEU A 980 23.05 -49.15 -10.24
C LEU A 980 24.35 -49.80 -10.77
N ARG A 981 24.26 -50.90 -11.53
CA ARG A 981 25.40 -51.51 -12.23
C ARG A 981 26.04 -50.55 -13.23
N TYR A 982 25.20 -49.84 -13.98
CA TYR A 982 25.65 -48.87 -14.98
C TYR A 982 26.29 -47.66 -14.31
N PHE A 983 25.71 -47.16 -13.21
CA PHE A 983 26.34 -46.16 -12.34
C PHE A 983 27.70 -46.63 -11.81
N GLN A 984 27.81 -47.84 -11.26
CA GLN A 984 29.07 -48.39 -10.75
C GLN A 984 30.15 -48.44 -11.85
N LEU A 985 29.77 -48.88 -13.06
CA LEU A 985 30.66 -48.91 -14.22
C LEU A 985 31.16 -47.51 -14.59
N LEU A 986 30.27 -46.51 -14.66
CA LEU A 986 30.62 -45.10 -14.92
C LEU A 986 31.50 -44.51 -13.80
N ALA A 987 31.28 -44.93 -12.56
CA ALA A 987 32.00 -44.46 -11.38
C ALA A 987 33.36 -45.17 -11.13
N GLY A 988 33.77 -46.11 -12.01
CA GLY A 988 35.00 -46.88 -11.85
C GLY A 988 34.96 -47.93 -10.73
N LEU A 989 33.77 -48.28 -10.26
CA LEU A 989 33.53 -49.27 -9.20
C LEU A 989 33.22 -50.66 -9.80
N PRO A 990 33.39 -51.75 -9.02
CA PRO A 990 32.92 -53.07 -9.42
C PRO A 990 31.40 -53.06 -9.69
N SER A 991 31.01 -53.36 -10.94
CA SER A 991 29.61 -53.37 -11.41
C SER A 991 28.84 -54.60 -10.88
N THR A 992 28.63 -54.65 -9.57
CA THR A 992 27.98 -55.75 -8.86
C THR A 992 26.45 -55.65 -8.89
N GLY A 993 25.92 -54.43 -8.95
CA GLY A 993 24.52 -54.12 -8.68
C GLY A 993 24.16 -54.14 -7.19
N SER A 994 25.15 -54.21 -6.29
CA SER A 994 24.95 -54.12 -4.84
C SER A 994 25.21 -52.70 -4.35
N LEU A 995 24.34 -52.18 -3.49
CA LEU A 995 24.56 -50.91 -2.79
C LEU A 995 25.50 -51.14 -1.59
N ASP A 996 26.80 -51.22 -1.86
CA ASP A 996 27.84 -51.27 -0.82
C ASP A 996 28.28 -49.86 -0.38
N ALA A 997 29.08 -49.77 0.69
CA ALA A 997 29.51 -48.49 1.26
C ALA A 997 30.31 -47.61 0.27
N ALA A 998 31.07 -48.21 -0.65
CA ALA A 998 31.80 -47.47 -1.67
C ALA A 998 30.85 -46.91 -2.74
N THR A 999 29.86 -47.70 -3.14
CA THR A 999 28.79 -47.29 -4.07
C THR A 999 27.90 -46.22 -3.46
N ALA A 1000 27.53 -46.34 -2.18
CA ALA A 1000 26.75 -45.36 -1.45
C ALA A 1000 27.50 -44.03 -1.29
N ALA A 1001 28.75 -44.06 -0.81
CA ALA A 1001 29.60 -42.87 -0.72
C ALA A 1001 29.84 -42.22 -2.10
N LYS A 1002 29.96 -43.03 -3.16
CA LYS A 1002 30.11 -42.48 -4.52
C LYS A 1002 28.80 -41.88 -5.03
N LEU A 1003 27.65 -42.53 -4.87
CA LEU A 1003 26.33 -41.96 -5.19
C LEU A 1003 26.11 -40.63 -4.46
N GLU A 1004 26.53 -40.55 -3.20
CA GLU A 1004 26.48 -39.32 -2.40
C GLU A 1004 27.35 -38.22 -3.02
N GLN A 1005 28.56 -38.53 -3.51
CA GLN A 1005 29.41 -37.58 -4.24
C GLN A 1005 28.84 -37.17 -5.61
N VAL A 1006 28.42 -38.11 -6.46
CA VAL A 1006 27.99 -37.79 -7.84
C VAL A 1006 26.62 -37.10 -7.88
N ALA A 1007 25.86 -37.07 -6.78
CA ALA A 1007 24.71 -36.18 -6.64
C ALA A 1007 25.09 -34.68 -6.70
N PHE A 1008 26.39 -34.35 -6.62
CA PHE A 1008 26.92 -32.98 -6.63
C PHE A 1008 27.88 -32.68 -7.81
N GLU A 1009 28.21 -33.66 -8.67
CA GLU A 1009 29.09 -33.51 -9.84
C GLU A 1009 28.45 -34.07 -11.13
N PRO A 1010 28.61 -33.42 -12.29
CA PRO A 1010 28.10 -33.95 -13.55
C PRO A 1010 28.96 -35.13 -14.03
N ILE A 1011 28.32 -36.23 -14.43
CA ILE A 1011 29.03 -37.34 -15.09
C ILE A 1011 29.46 -36.87 -16.49
N ALA A 1012 30.76 -36.80 -16.71
CA ALA A 1012 31.33 -36.43 -17.99
C ALA A 1012 31.20 -37.58 -19.01
N GLY A 1013 30.18 -37.50 -19.87
CA GLY A 1013 30.17 -38.18 -21.17
C GLY A 1013 29.09 -39.24 -21.40
N SER A 1014 28.07 -38.86 -22.17
CA SER A 1014 27.38 -39.76 -23.10
C SER A 1014 26.82 -38.94 -24.26
N SER A 1015 27.15 -39.35 -25.49
CA SER A 1015 26.65 -38.81 -26.77
C SER A 1015 25.24 -39.30 -27.09
#